data_AF-A0A0H3N3A3-F1
#
_entry.id   AF-A0A0H3N3A3-F1
#
_cell.length_a   1.000
_cell.length_b   1.000
_cell.length_c   1.000
_cell.angle_alpha   90.00
_cell.angle_beta   90.00
_cell.angle_gamma   90.00
#
_symmetry.space_group_name_H-M   'P 1'
#
loop_
_entity.id
_entity.type
_entity.pdbx_description
1 polymer ?
#
loop_
_entity_poly.entity_id
_entity_poly.type
_entity_poly.pdbx_seq_one_letter_code
_entity_poly.pdbx_strand_id
1 'polypeptide(L)'
;MSENIRGTEYWLMEEFFYQETDTPQIFIEESIIALGFDIKINLKKVFSMGKKSEKYINENCNDKDFIKKFMSIKKGDYFLYKAYQNIEEKVKCNVSIGIVEEDFENGYELSHILGHTLPVKWMHNFDTVSNCKVYTSEFYKLNNNDISSYLEIIKSQDKKLLRKRIEESENNKWYLKNYYYKNVDKCVDDEELFIQPINLEQLESLKNIKTDDYILLYNSEKVICENDHTMKSLFGVCQVMEGFDKEKVSALDGGYFFPVRWIEYGKENIDGNAWVIFENNSIVEKYVKRFTNKMPLNTILYGPPGTGKTYNTKQMVYNLVSETSLRNKYYTGYLDYKNNVEFCTFHQSYGYEEFIEGLKSDGEGNFKPEDGILKDISIEACYNALKFEKKMSFELEKDSLTLETIKDRKKKLVLENIEYSESFNFEESENYVLIIDEINRGNVSKIFGELITLLEDDKRLTKSNQTIVKLPYSKEKFSLPPNLYIVGTMNTSDKSIALLDIALRRRFNFEEIMPDYDLLSIVDGIDIRKMLYTINKRIEFLYDRDHVIGQAYLLAVENINDIVVVFRSKIIPLLQEYFYYDSEKVGLILGGIGRNEKDKYIVYKEKLIASELFKNNNASIMESKVNYCIKQNISSEELKNIYE
;
A
#
# COMPACT_ATOMS: atom_id res chain seq x y z
N MET A 1 0.63 11.20 -17.50
CA MET A 1 1.09 9.91 -18.06
C MET A 1 0.59 8.70 -17.27
N SER A 2 0.34 8.80 -15.96
CA SER A 2 -0.26 7.74 -15.13
C SER A 2 -1.73 7.40 -15.44
N GLU A 3 -2.46 8.27 -16.14
CA GLU A 3 -3.86 8.02 -16.52
C GLU A 3 -4.02 7.06 -17.71
N ASN A 4 -3.00 6.88 -18.56
CA ASN A 4 -3.10 6.13 -19.82
C ASN A 4 -2.86 4.62 -19.71
N ILE A 5 -2.48 4.08 -18.55
CA ILE A 5 -2.23 2.63 -18.38
C ILE A 5 -3.47 1.89 -17.84
N ARG A 6 -4.50 2.61 -17.37
CA ARG A 6 -5.76 2.00 -16.90
C ARG A 6 -6.46 1.29 -18.05
N GLY A 7 -6.68 -0.02 -17.92
CA GLY A 7 -7.37 -0.86 -18.90
C GLY A 7 -6.56 -1.18 -20.16
N THR A 8 -5.24 -0.96 -20.16
CA THR A 8 -4.39 -1.27 -21.31
C THR A 8 -3.79 -2.67 -21.18
N GLU A 9 -3.98 -3.51 -22.20
CA GLU A 9 -3.33 -4.83 -22.28
C GLU A 9 -1.80 -4.65 -22.37
N TYR A 10 -1.06 -5.47 -21.62
CA TYR A 10 0.39 -5.43 -21.59
C TYR A 10 0.96 -6.85 -21.75
N TRP A 11 2.17 -6.95 -22.27
CA TRP A 11 2.93 -8.19 -22.36
C TRP A 11 3.74 -8.38 -21.08
N LEU A 12 3.66 -9.56 -20.46
CA LEU A 12 4.50 -9.94 -19.31
C LEU A 12 5.55 -10.97 -19.75
N MET A 13 6.78 -10.75 -19.34
CA MET A 13 7.88 -11.69 -19.49
C MET A 13 8.56 -11.86 -18.14
N GLU A 14 8.68 -13.10 -17.68
CA GLU A 14 9.34 -13.43 -16.43
C GLU A 14 10.54 -14.33 -16.75
N GLU A 15 11.72 -13.94 -16.30
CA GLU A 15 12.95 -14.69 -16.47
C GLU A 15 13.62 -14.92 -15.14
N PHE A 16 14.35 -16.03 -15.06
CA PHE A 16 15.01 -16.44 -13.84
C PHE A 16 16.45 -16.82 -14.15
N PHE A 17 17.37 -16.05 -13.57
CA PHE A 17 18.81 -16.11 -13.70
C PHE A 17 19.43 -16.62 -12.40
N TYR A 18 20.47 -17.43 -12.52
CA TYR A 18 21.08 -18.13 -11.38
C TYR A 18 22.54 -17.77 -11.12
N GLN A 19 23.15 -16.95 -11.99
CA GLN A 19 24.47 -16.35 -11.78
C GLN A 19 24.32 -14.82 -11.73
N GLU A 20 25.35 -14.11 -11.25
CA GLU A 20 25.59 -12.68 -11.53
C GLU A 20 25.87 -12.47 -13.02
N THR A 21 24.97 -12.93 -13.89
CA THR A 21 25.00 -12.58 -15.30
C THR A 21 24.27 -11.26 -15.45
N ASP A 22 24.94 -10.31 -16.09
CA ASP A 22 24.40 -8.99 -16.44
C ASP A 22 23.23 -9.06 -17.42
N THR A 23 22.63 -10.22 -17.74
CA THR A 23 21.59 -10.36 -18.76
C THR A 23 20.39 -9.41 -18.58
N PRO A 24 19.82 -9.21 -17.38
CA PRO A 24 18.79 -8.18 -17.17
C PRO A 24 19.31 -6.77 -17.45
N GLN A 25 20.56 -6.51 -17.07
CA GLN A 25 21.25 -5.24 -17.30
C GLN A 25 21.50 -5.01 -18.79
N ILE A 26 21.89 -6.05 -19.54
CA ILE A 26 22.09 -6.03 -20.99
C ILE A 26 20.78 -5.70 -21.70
N PHE A 27 19.64 -6.27 -21.29
CA PHE A 27 18.34 -5.94 -21.90
C PHE A 27 17.94 -4.48 -21.67
N ILE A 28 18.26 -3.95 -20.49
CA ILE A 28 18.04 -2.56 -20.15
C ILE A 28 18.97 -1.64 -20.97
N GLU A 29 20.26 -1.93 -20.98
CA GLU A 29 21.31 -1.14 -21.65
C GLU A 29 21.14 -1.14 -23.17
N GLU A 30 20.86 -2.30 -23.75
CA GLU A 30 20.64 -2.47 -25.19
C GLU A 30 19.21 -2.07 -25.61
N SER A 31 18.32 -1.73 -24.67
CA SER A 31 16.92 -1.36 -24.94
C SER A 31 16.18 -2.40 -25.79
N ILE A 32 16.32 -3.67 -25.40
CA ILE A 32 15.71 -4.82 -26.09
C ILE A 32 15.01 -5.76 -25.11
N ILE A 33 14.02 -6.50 -25.61
CA ILE A 33 13.55 -7.76 -25.03
C ILE A 33 14.11 -8.91 -25.85
N ALA A 34 14.42 -10.05 -25.23
CA ALA A 34 14.94 -11.22 -25.92
C ALA A 34 14.24 -12.50 -25.46
N LEU A 35 13.90 -13.39 -26.38
CA LEU A 35 13.32 -14.70 -26.08
C LEU A 35 14.25 -15.82 -26.52
N GLY A 36 14.69 -16.64 -25.57
CA GLY A 36 15.43 -17.87 -25.82
C GLY A 36 14.50 -19.03 -26.17
N PHE A 37 13.97 -19.07 -27.39
CA PHE A 37 13.34 -20.30 -27.88
C PHE A 37 14.42 -21.37 -28.14
N ASP A 38 14.10 -22.65 -27.94
CA ASP A 38 14.96 -23.78 -28.40
C ASP A 38 15.20 -23.77 -29.92
N ILE A 39 14.43 -22.94 -30.62
CA ILE A 39 14.39 -22.83 -32.06
C ILE A 39 15.37 -21.75 -32.52
N LYS A 40 16.54 -22.15 -33.01
CA LYS A 40 17.51 -21.25 -33.68
C LYS A 40 17.07 -20.82 -35.10
N ILE A 41 15.78 -20.87 -35.42
CA ILE A 41 15.25 -20.55 -36.74
C ILE A 41 14.88 -19.07 -36.79
N ASN A 42 15.39 -18.36 -37.78
CA ASN A 42 15.04 -16.96 -37.98
C ASN A 42 13.53 -16.79 -38.31
N LEU A 43 12.78 -16.21 -37.38
CA LEU A 43 11.32 -16.06 -37.48
C LEU A 43 10.87 -15.08 -38.56
N LYS A 44 11.72 -14.13 -39.02
CA LYS A 44 11.41 -13.30 -40.22
C LYS A 44 11.19 -14.18 -41.45
N LYS A 45 11.94 -15.28 -41.60
CA LYS A 45 11.73 -16.23 -42.71
C LYS A 45 10.40 -16.94 -42.59
N VAL A 46 10.01 -17.33 -41.38
CA VAL A 46 8.72 -17.99 -41.10
C VAL A 46 7.55 -17.02 -41.32
N PHE A 47 7.67 -15.79 -40.82
CA PHE A 47 6.71 -14.71 -40.99
C PHE A 47 6.44 -14.41 -42.47
N SER A 48 7.50 -14.32 -43.29
CA SER A 48 7.40 -14.06 -44.73
C SER A 48 6.61 -15.10 -45.53
N MET A 49 6.32 -16.27 -44.94
CA MET A 49 5.50 -17.32 -45.58
C MET A 49 3.99 -17.03 -45.56
N GLY A 50 3.55 -15.93 -44.93
CA GLY A 50 2.15 -15.49 -44.89
C GLY A 50 1.24 -16.58 -44.31
N LYS A 51 0.14 -16.94 -44.99
CA LYS A 51 -0.81 -17.98 -44.52
C LYS A 51 -0.19 -19.36 -44.25
N LYS A 52 1.04 -19.63 -44.72
CA LYS A 52 1.77 -20.88 -44.47
C LYS A 52 2.60 -20.86 -43.18
N SER A 53 2.84 -19.68 -42.58
CA SER A 53 3.63 -19.54 -41.35
C SER A 53 3.00 -20.32 -40.20
N GLU A 54 1.68 -20.19 -40.03
CA GLU A 54 0.93 -20.87 -38.97
C GLU A 54 1.00 -22.40 -39.09
N LYS A 55 0.88 -22.92 -40.32
CA LYS A 55 1.04 -24.34 -40.59
C LYS A 55 2.46 -24.82 -40.25
N TYR A 56 3.47 -24.06 -40.68
CA TYR A 56 4.87 -24.38 -40.40
C TYR A 56 5.16 -24.41 -38.89
N ILE A 57 4.71 -23.39 -38.16
CA ILE A 57 4.88 -23.29 -36.69
C ILE A 57 4.19 -24.48 -35.99
N ASN A 58 2.95 -24.80 -36.38
CA ASN A 58 2.20 -25.90 -35.77
C ASN A 58 2.85 -27.29 -36.02
N GLU A 59 3.53 -27.48 -37.15
CA GLU A 59 4.13 -28.76 -37.54
C GLU A 59 5.59 -28.92 -37.07
N ASN A 60 6.33 -27.83 -36.87
CA ASN A 60 7.79 -27.86 -36.70
C ASN A 60 8.31 -27.19 -35.42
N CYS A 61 7.45 -26.55 -34.61
CA CYS A 61 7.86 -25.83 -33.41
C CYS A 61 7.16 -26.38 -32.17
N ASN A 62 7.94 -26.74 -31.15
CA ASN A 62 7.41 -27.16 -29.85
C ASN A 62 6.69 -25.99 -29.13
N ASP A 63 7.26 -24.78 -29.22
CA ASP A 63 6.75 -23.58 -28.56
C ASP A 63 5.80 -22.75 -29.44
N LYS A 64 4.93 -23.43 -30.20
CA LYS A 64 4.06 -22.81 -31.22
C LYS A 64 3.22 -21.65 -30.72
N ASP A 65 2.66 -21.74 -29.51
CA ASP A 65 1.78 -20.71 -28.95
C ASP A 65 2.59 -19.47 -28.52
N PHE A 66 3.81 -19.67 -28.03
CA PHE A 66 4.75 -18.60 -27.68
C PHE A 66 5.21 -17.82 -28.91
N ILE A 67 5.63 -18.54 -29.96
CA ILE A 67 6.09 -17.94 -31.21
C ILE A 67 4.99 -17.09 -31.85
N LYS A 68 3.75 -17.60 -31.89
CA LYS A 68 2.61 -16.85 -32.43
C LYS A 68 2.34 -15.56 -31.66
N LYS A 69 2.40 -15.62 -30.33
CA LYS A 69 2.21 -14.45 -29.47
C LYS A 69 3.34 -13.42 -29.64
N PHE A 70 4.59 -13.86 -29.69
CA PHE A 70 5.73 -12.98 -29.93
C PHE A 70 5.65 -12.29 -31.30
N MET A 71 5.27 -13.03 -32.35
CA MET A 71 5.04 -12.46 -33.69
C MET A 71 3.86 -11.48 -33.76
N SER A 72 3.01 -11.43 -32.72
CA SER A 72 1.84 -10.54 -32.66
C SER A 72 2.09 -9.23 -31.90
N ILE A 73 3.28 -9.07 -31.29
CA ILE A 73 3.67 -7.85 -30.57
C ILE A 73 3.75 -6.67 -31.54
N LYS A 74 3.15 -5.54 -31.16
CA LYS A 74 3.08 -4.32 -31.97
C LYS A 74 3.82 -3.16 -31.31
N LYS A 75 4.26 -2.23 -32.15
CA LYS A 75 4.74 -0.92 -31.70
C LYS A 75 3.69 -0.23 -30.82
N GLY A 76 4.13 0.28 -29.68
CA GLY A 76 3.27 0.95 -28.71
C GLY A 76 2.68 0.03 -27.65
N ASP A 77 2.83 -1.29 -27.77
CA ASP A 77 2.43 -2.22 -26.73
C ASP A 77 3.29 -2.01 -25.47
N TYR A 78 2.64 -2.08 -24.30
CA TYR A 78 3.33 -2.04 -23.02
C TYR A 78 3.94 -3.40 -22.71
N PHE A 79 5.15 -3.39 -22.16
CA PHE A 79 5.89 -4.59 -21.81
C PHE A 79 6.36 -4.51 -20.36
N LEU A 80 6.08 -5.54 -19.58
CA LEU A 80 6.51 -5.74 -18.21
C LEU A 80 7.49 -6.91 -18.19
N TYR A 81 8.73 -6.64 -17.82
CA TYR A 81 9.79 -7.63 -17.68
C TYR A 81 10.11 -7.83 -16.19
N LYS A 82 10.14 -9.08 -15.73
CA LYS A 82 10.61 -9.42 -14.39
C LYS A 82 11.77 -10.41 -14.51
N ALA A 83 12.90 -10.07 -13.91
CA ALA A 83 14.08 -10.91 -13.87
C ALA A 83 14.44 -11.25 -12.43
N TYR A 84 14.38 -12.52 -12.08
CA TYR A 84 14.78 -13.00 -10.76
C TYR A 84 16.24 -13.48 -10.82
N GLN A 85 17.09 -13.03 -9.92
CA GLN A 85 18.50 -13.38 -9.79
C GLN A 85 18.76 -13.95 -8.41
N ASN A 86 19.53 -15.03 -8.32
CA ASN A 86 20.02 -15.53 -7.04
C ASN A 86 21.28 -14.76 -6.62
N ILE A 87 21.25 -14.20 -5.41
CA ILE A 87 22.41 -13.55 -4.79
C ILE A 87 22.62 -14.23 -3.43
N GLU A 88 23.53 -15.20 -3.39
CA GLU A 88 23.88 -16.01 -2.22
C GLU A 88 22.70 -16.79 -1.59
N GLU A 89 22.03 -16.20 -0.60
CA GLU A 89 20.85 -16.71 0.13
C GLU A 89 19.59 -15.86 -0.10
N LYS A 90 19.62 -14.96 -1.09
CA LYS A 90 18.54 -14.02 -1.39
C LYS A 90 18.13 -14.11 -2.86
N VAL A 91 16.89 -13.71 -3.14
CA VAL A 91 16.40 -13.54 -4.51
C VAL A 91 16.28 -12.05 -4.80
N LYS A 92 17.08 -11.55 -5.74
CA LYS A 92 16.88 -10.22 -6.35
C LYS A 92 15.83 -10.35 -7.44
N CYS A 93 14.81 -9.49 -7.46
CA CYS A 93 13.86 -9.36 -8.55
C CYS A 93 14.00 -7.97 -9.16
N ASN A 94 14.36 -7.92 -10.43
CA ASN A 94 14.44 -6.72 -11.24
C ASN A 94 13.14 -6.63 -12.05
N VAL A 95 12.37 -5.55 -11.92
CA VAL A 95 11.14 -5.32 -12.67
C VAL A 95 11.34 -4.12 -13.58
N SER A 96 11.13 -4.30 -14.87
CA SER A 96 11.29 -3.25 -15.87
C SER A 96 9.98 -3.06 -16.65
N ILE A 97 9.59 -1.81 -16.88
CA ILE A 97 8.41 -1.44 -17.67
C ILE A 97 8.89 -0.68 -18.89
N GLY A 98 8.49 -1.14 -20.07
CA GLY A 98 8.86 -0.52 -21.34
C GLY A 98 7.71 -0.43 -22.33
N ILE A 99 7.94 0.31 -23.42
CA ILE A 99 7.04 0.39 -24.58
C ILE A 99 7.79 -0.14 -25.79
N VAL A 100 7.17 -1.06 -26.52
CA VAL A 100 7.75 -1.61 -27.75
C VAL A 100 7.93 -0.50 -28.80
N GLU A 101 9.16 -0.31 -29.29
CA GLU A 101 9.48 0.78 -30.22
C GLU A 101 9.15 0.44 -31.68
N GLU A 102 9.23 -0.84 -32.03
CA GLU A 102 8.96 -1.36 -33.36
C GLU A 102 8.18 -2.67 -33.28
N ASP A 103 7.25 -2.85 -34.21
CA ASP A 103 6.53 -4.11 -34.34
C ASP A 103 7.47 -5.25 -34.80
N PHE A 104 6.99 -6.47 -34.71
CA PHE A 104 7.76 -7.65 -35.08
C PHE A 104 8.34 -7.57 -36.51
N GLU A 105 7.61 -7.01 -37.47
CA GLU A 105 8.07 -6.94 -38.87
C GLU A 105 9.34 -6.11 -39.02
N ASN A 106 9.41 -4.96 -38.34
CA ASN A 106 10.52 -4.03 -38.47
C ASN A 106 11.63 -4.35 -37.47
N GLY A 107 11.29 -4.48 -36.19
CA GLY A 107 12.25 -4.53 -35.09
C GLY A 107 12.82 -5.91 -34.77
N TYR A 108 12.27 -7.00 -35.32
CA TYR A 108 12.74 -8.35 -34.97
C TYR A 108 14.18 -8.60 -35.43
N GLU A 109 15.02 -9.12 -34.53
CA GLU A 109 16.31 -9.68 -34.86
C GLU A 109 16.53 -11.06 -34.22
N LEU A 110 17.41 -11.87 -34.83
CA LEU A 110 17.87 -13.11 -34.24
C LEU A 110 19.32 -12.91 -33.79
N SER A 111 19.51 -12.67 -32.50
CA SER A 111 20.81 -12.65 -31.85
C SER A 111 21.35 -14.06 -31.69
N HIS A 112 22.62 -14.26 -32.05
CA HIS A 112 23.33 -15.51 -31.81
C HIS A 112 23.56 -15.80 -30.32
N ILE A 113 23.44 -14.78 -29.47
CA ILE A 113 23.69 -14.84 -28.03
C ILE A 113 22.37 -14.81 -27.26
N LEU A 114 21.46 -13.88 -27.61
CA LEU A 114 20.24 -13.59 -26.84
C LEU A 114 18.98 -14.25 -27.43
N GLY A 115 19.06 -14.86 -28.61
CA GLY A 115 17.90 -15.45 -29.28
C GLY A 115 17.06 -14.40 -30.01
N HIS A 116 15.75 -14.40 -29.83
CA HIS A 116 14.81 -13.61 -30.61
C HIS A 116 14.55 -12.26 -29.96
N THR A 117 14.97 -11.16 -30.57
CA THR A 117 14.93 -9.84 -29.94
C THR A 117 13.91 -8.89 -30.57
N LEU A 118 13.40 -7.94 -29.77
CA LEU A 118 12.62 -6.77 -30.21
C LEU A 118 13.06 -5.52 -29.44
N PRO A 119 13.07 -4.34 -30.08
CA PRO A 119 13.43 -3.09 -29.42
C PRO A 119 12.31 -2.60 -28.49
N VAL A 120 12.71 -2.17 -27.30
CA VAL A 120 11.82 -1.63 -26.26
C VAL A 120 12.43 -0.38 -25.65
N LYS A 121 11.60 0.64 -25.47
CA LYS A 121 11.98 1.81 -24.69
C LYS A 121 11.62 1.58 -23.23
N TRP A 122 12.60 1.28 -22.41
CA TRP A 122 12.40 1.18 -20.96
C TRP A 122 12.03 2.55 -20.38
N MET A 123 10.95 2.56 -19.60
CA MET A 123 10.45 3.75 -18.92
C MET A 123 10.84 3.73 -17.44
N HIS A 124 10.83 2.55 -16.82
CA HIS A 124 11.11 2.38 -15.40
C HIS A 124 11.80 1.04 -15.16
N ASN A 125 12.81 1.03 -14.28
CA ASN A 125 13.49 -0.17 -13.81
C ASN A 125 13.51 -0.14 -12.28
N PHE A 126 13.24 -1.27 -11.65
CA PHE A 126 13.11 -1.40 -10.21
C PHE A 126 13.85 -2.65 -9.74
N ASP A 127 14.60 -2.53 -8.66
CA ASP A 127 15.29 -3.66 -8.06
C ASP A 127 14.74 -3.92 -6.66
N THR A 128 14.40 -5.18 -6.39
CA THR A 128 14.00 -5.63 -5.05
C THR A 128 14.85 -6.82 -4.65
N VAL A 129 15.26 -6.90 -3.38
CA VAL A 129 16.03 -8.05 -2.87
C VAL A 129 15.26 -8.65 -1.71
N SER A 130 14.82 -9.89 -1.88
CA SER A 130 14.10 -10.66 -0.89
C SER A 130 14.99 -11.72 -0.25
N ASN A 131 14.89 -11.90 1.06
CA ASN A 131 15.55 -13.03 1.75
C ASN A 131 14.83 -14.37 1.52
N CYS A 132 13.73 -14.37 0.76
CA CYS A 132 12.88 -15.54 0.58
C CYS A 132 13.53 -16.63 -0.26
N LYS A 133 13.51 -17.84 0.29
CA LYS A 133 14.08 -19.06 -0.31
C LYS A 133 13.12 -19.81 -1.24
N VAL A 134 11.87 -19.33 -1.38
CA VAL A 134 10.76 -19.93 -2.15
C VAL A 134 9.90 -18.82 -2.73
N TYR A 135 9.51 -18.91 -4.01
CA TYR A 135 8.56 -17.98 -4.64
C TYR A 135 7.30 -18.72 -5.10
N THR A 136 6.16 -18.44 -4.49
CA THR A 136 4.87 -19.00 -4.95
C THR A 136 4.39 -18.21 -6.17
N SER A 137 4.23 -18.87 -7.30
CA SER A 137 3.66 -18.22 -8.50
C SER A 137 2.15 -18.31 -8.55
N GLU A 138 1.60 -19.48 -8.24
CA GLU A 138 0.16 -19.73 -8.37
C GLU A 138 -0.33 -20.48 -7.13
N PHE A 139 -1.38 -19.94 -6.51
CA PHE A 139 -2.06 -20.59 -5.40
C PHE A 139 -3.55 -20.26 -5.43
N TYR A 140 -4.39 -21.27 -5.67
CA TYR A 140 -5.84 -21.10 -5.76
C TYR A 140 -6.59 -22.41 -5.50
N LYS A 141 -7.88 -22.29 -5.19
CA LYS A 141 -8.77 -23.44 -4.98
C LYS A 141 -9.16 -24.05 -6.32
N LEU A 142 -9.02 -25.37 -6.47
CA LEU A 142 -9.39 -26.13 -7.66
C LEU A 142 -10.87 -26.53 -7.63
N ASN A 143 -11.47 -26.55 -8.81
CA ASN A 143 -12.76 -27.21 -9.05
C ASN A 143 -12.54 -28.64 -9.54
N ASN A 144 -13.52 -29.52 -9.35
CA ASN A 144 -13.41 -30.94 -9.72
C ASN A 144 -13.08 -31.17 -11.22
N ASN A 145 -13.41 -30.23 -12.10
CA ASN A 145 -13.11 -30.32 -13.54
C ASN A 145 -11.61 -30.13 -13.85
N ASP A 146 -10.87 -29.37 -13.03
CA ASP A 146 -9.47 -28.98 -13.29
C ASP A 146 -8.46 -30.01 -12.73
N ILE A 147 -8.94 -30.92 -11.88
CA ILE A 147 -8.14 -31.99 -11.26
C ILE A 147 -7.66 -33.01 -12.31
N SER A 148 -8.46 -33.24 -13.36
CA SER A 148 -8.20 -34.25 -14.39
C SER A 148 -6.93 -33.95 -15.20
N SER A 149 -6.78 -32.70 -15.66
CA SER A 149 -5.60 -32.23 -16.41
C SER A 149 -4.32 -32.25 -15.58
N TYR A 150 -4.45 -32.08 -14.26
CA TYR A 150 -3.30 -32.05 -13.36
C TYR A 150 -2.79 -33.45 -13.00
N LEU A 151 -3.70 -34.38 -12.69
CA LEU A 151 -3.32 -35.76 -12.33
C LEU A 151 -2.76 -36.57 -13.50
N GLU A 152 -2.93 -36.12 -14.75
CA GLU A 152 -2.25 -36.71 -15.92
C GLU A 152 -0.72 -36.57 -15.81
N ILE A 153 -0.23 -35.50 -15.19
CA ILE A 153 1.19 -35.17 -15.02
C ILE A 153 1.88 -36.11 -14.01
N ILE A 154 1.17 -36.58 -12.98
CA ILE A 154 1.72 -37.48 -11.96
C ILE A 154 1.91 -38.89 -12.55
N LYS A 155 3.15 -39.34 -12.75
CA LYS A 155 3.48 -40.67 -13.33
C LYS A 155 3.43 -41.82 -12.32
N SER A 156 2.30 -42.07 -11.67
CA SER A 156 2.14 -43.23 -10.76
C SER A 156 1.46 -44.45 -11.37
N GLN A 157 1.64 -45.63 -10.75
CA GLN A 157 1.02 -46.89 -11.18
C GLN A 157 -0.47 -47.01 -10.76
N ASP A 158 -0.93 -46.21 -9.79
CA ASP A 158 -2.29 -46.32 -9.20
C ASP A 158 -3.16 -45.04 -9.40
N LYS A 159 -2.90 -44.27 -10.48
CA LYS A 159 -3.56 -42.99 -10.78
C LYS A 159 -5.09 -43.00 -10.64
N LYS A 160 -5.74 -44.11 -11.05
CA LYS A 160 -7.21 -44.23 -11.02
C LYS A 160 -7.76 -44.25 -9.59
N LEU A 161 -7.05 -44.90 -8.66
CA LEU A 161 -7.49 -45.02 -7.28
C LEU A 161 -7.28 -43.71 -6.51
N LEU A 162 -6.12 -43.07 -6.72
CA LEU A 162 -5.81 -41.77 -6.11
C LEU A 162 -6.77 -40.68 -6.61
N ARG A 163 -7.00 -40.63 -7.93
CA ARG A 163 -7.96 -39.72 -8.55
C ARG A 163 -9.35 -39.89 -7.95
N LYS A 164 -9.84 -41.13 -7.90
CA LYS A 164 -11.15 -41.45 -7.32
C LYS A 164 -11.25 -40.98 -5.87
N ARG A 165 -10.21 -41.22 -5.06
CA ARG A 165 -10.15 -40.77 -3.66
C ARG A 165 -10.25 -39.23 -3.51
N ILE A 166 -9.57 -38.46 -4.37
CA ILE A 166 -9.56 -36.99 -4.29
C ILE A 166 -10.88 -36.42 -4.84
N GLU A 167 -11.38 -36.94 -5.96
CA GLU A 167 -12.63 -36.49 -6.59
C GLU A 167 -13.86 -36.78 -5.71
N GLU A 168 -13.89 -37.93 -5.02
CA GLU A 168 -14.98 -38.33 -4.13
C GLU A 168 -14.92 -37.68 -2.73
N SER A 169 -13.81 -37.00 -2.39
CA SER A 169 -13.69 -36.30 -1.11
C SER A 169 -14.50 -34.99 -1.10
N GLU A 170 -15.13 -34.68 0.03
CA GLU A 170 -15.81 -33.40 0.27
C GLU A 170 -14.85 -32.24 0.62
N ASN A 171 -13.57 -32.55 0.90
CA ASN A 171 -12.58 -31.55 1.31
C ASN A 171 -12.16 -30.65 0.14
N ASN A 172 -11.57 -29.48 0.46
CA ASN A 172 -11.11 -28.57 -0.58
C ASN A 172 -9.86 -29.15 -1.26
N LYS A 173 -9.69 -28.75 -2.52
CA LYS A 173 -8.51 -29.07 -3.34
C LYS A 173 -7.86 -27.76 -3.70
N TRP A 174 -6.56 -27.68 -3.48
CA TRP A 174 -5.77 -26.48 -3.74
C TRP A 174 -4.72 -26.80 -4.77
N TYR A 175 -4.49 -25.88 -5.69
CA TYR A 175 -3.33 -25.91 -6.55
C TYR A 175 -2.25 -25.03 -5.97
N LEU A 176 -1.02 -25.54 -5.93
CA LEU A 176 0.15 -24.78 -5.52
C LEU A 176 1.27 -24.98 -6.54
N LYS A 177 1.77 -23.87 -7.07
CA LYS A 177 2.93 -23.83 -7.95
C LYS A 177 4.02 -22.94 -7.37
N ASN A 178 5.09 -23.57 -6.89
CA ASN A 178 6.27 -22.84 -6.43
C ASN A 178 7.40 -22.93 -7.45
N TYR A 179 8.06 -21.79 -7.64
CA TYR A 179 9.34 -21.74 -8.31
C TYR A 179 10.44 -21.55 -7.25
N TYR A 180 11.59 -22.20 -7.46
CA TYR A 180 12.82 -22.01 -6.68
C TYR A 180 12.67 -22.31 -5.20
N TYR A 181 12.55 -23.59 -4.83
CA TYR A 181 12.70 -24.02 -3.44
C TYR A 181 14.11 -24.61 -3.30
N LYS A 182 15.00 -23.95 -2.54
CA LYS A 182 16.34 -24.51 -2.30
C LYS A 182 16.20 -25.82 -1.50
N ASN A 183 16.65 -26.94 -2.06
CA ASN A 183 16.38 -28.29 -1.55
C ASN A 183 14.90 -28.71 -1.69
N VAL A 184 14.29 -28.60 -2.88
CA VAL A 184 12.94 -29.19 -3.14
C VAL A 184 12.91 -30.64 -2.64
N ASP A 185 14.03 -31.34 -2.82
CA ASP A 185 14.22 -32.72 -2.42
C ASP A 185 13.95 -32.99 -0.92
N LYS A 186 14.16 -32.00 -0.02
CA LYS A 186 13.94 -32.11 1.43
C LYS A 186 12.54 -31.70 1.90
N CYS A 187 11.78 -30.97 1.09
CA CYS A 187 10.40 -30.58 1.44
C CYS A 187 9.48 -31.79 1.70
N VAL A 188 9.81 -32.93 1.07
CA VAL A 188 9.11 -34.18 1.32
C VAL A 188 9.53 -34.83 2.64
N ASP A 189 10.80 -34.69 3.02
CA ASP A 189 11.39 -35.33 4.20
C ASP A 189 10.98 -34.65 5.51
N ASP A 190 10.74 -33.34 5.48
CA ASP A 190 10.41 -32.53 6.66
C ASP A 190 8.90 -32.50 7.00
N GLU A 191 8.03 -33.13 6.18
CA GLU A 191 6.55 -33.13 6.34
C GLU A 191 5.90 -31.74 6.49
N GLU A 192 6.59 -30.68 6.04
CA GLU A 192 6.13 -29.30 6.06
C GLU A 192 6.16 -28.68 4.66
N LEU A 193 5.06 -28.01 4.29
CA LEU A 193 4.90 -27.30 3.04
C LEU A 193 4.87 -25.79 3.30
N PHE A 194 5.85 -25.08 2.77
CA PHE A 194 5.89 -23.62 2.83
C PHE A 194 5.12 -22.99 1.66
N ILE A 195 4.24 -22.03 1.97
CA ILE A 195 3.47 -21.26 0.98
C ILE A 195 3.62 -19.77 1.29
N GLN A 196 4.23 -19.02 0.36
CA GLN A 196 4.32 -17.56 0.46
C GLN A 196 3.31 -16.88 -0.46
N PRO A 197 2.23 -16.26 0.05
CA PRO A 197 1.26 -15.62 -0.82
C PRO A 197 1.89 -14.39 -1.49
N ILE A 198 1.80 -14.30 -2.82
CA ILE A 198 2.36 -13.15 -3.57
C ILE A 198 1.37 -12.00 -3.72
N ASN A 199 0.10 -12.20 -3.35
CA ASN A 199 -0.91 -11.15 -3.37
C ASN A 199 -2.00 -11.39 -2.29
N LEU A 200 -2.86 -10.39 -2.10
CA LEU A 200 -3.94 -10.45 -1.10
C LEU A 200 -4.96 -11.56 -1.40
N GLU A 201 -5.23 -11.87 -2.66
CA GLU A 201 -6.17 -12.93 -3.03
C GLU A 201 -5.64 -14.32 -2.66
N GLN A 202 -4.35 -14.56 -2.88
CA GLN A 202 -3.66 -15.76 -2.42
C GLN A 202 -3.61 -15.81 -0.90
N LEU A 203 -3.39 -14.68 -0.21
CA LEU A 203 -3.43 -14.63 1.25
C LEU A 203 -4.83 -14.98 1.79
N GLU A 204 -5.90 -14.41 1.20
CA GLU A 204 -7.28 -14.76 1.57
C GLU A 204 -7.60 -16.22 1.24
N SER A 205 -7.14 -16.71 0.09
CA SER A 205 -7.25 -18.12 -0.28
C SER A 205 -6.55 -19.02 0.73
N LEU A 206 -5.38 -18.62 1.20
CA LEU A 206 -4.54 -19.40 2.10
C LEU A 206 -5.18 -19.48 3.50
N LYS A 207 -5.84 -18.41 3.96
CA LYS A 207 -6.66 -18.41 5.19
C LYS A 207 -7.81 -19.43 5.16
N ASN A 208 -8.22 -19.87 3.97
CA ASN A 208 -9.32 -20.83 3.80
C ASN A 208 -8.85 -22.29 3.77
N ILE A 209 -7.55 -22.58 3.85
CA ILE A 209 -7.05 -23.95 3.98
C ILE A 209 -7.48 -24.53 5.32
N LYS A 210 -8.08 -25.72 5.28
CA LYS A 210 -8.52 -26.48 6.45
C LYS A 210 -7.73 -27.78 6.61
N THR A 211 -7.75 -28.33 7.81
CA THR A 211 -7.31 -29.71 8.06
C THR A 211 -8.04 -30.66 7.12
N ASP A 212 -7.31 -31.67 6.65
CA ASP A 212 -7.72 -32.69 5.67
C ASP A 212 -7.94 -32.22 4.22
N ASP A 213 -7.74 -30.93 3.92
CA ASP A 213 -7.70 -30.42 2.55
C ASP A 213 -6.55 -31.06 1.75
N TYR A 214 -6.70 -31.16 0.43
CA TYR A 214 -5.68 -31.69 -0.47
C TYR A 214 -4.95 -30.56 -1.17
N ILE A 215 -3.62 -30.64 -1.24
CA ILE A 215 -2.79 -29.73 -2.03
C ILE A 215 -2.16 -30.53 -3.17
N LEU A 216 -2.44 -30.10 -4.39
CA LEU A 216 -1.83 -30.57 -5.63
C LEU A 216 -0.65 -29.65 -5.94
N LEU A 217 0.55 -30.19 -5.81
CA LEU A 217 1.79 -29.44 -5.84
C LEU A 217 2.53 -29.60 -7.16
N TYR A 218 2.97 -28.48 -7.71
CA TYR A 218 4.00 -28.37 -8.74
C TYR A 218 5.16 -27.54 -8.16
N ASN A 219 6.26 -28.19 -7.80
CA ASN A 219 7.48 -27.49 -7.44
C ASN A 219 8.52 -27.75 -8.52
N SER A 220 9.21 -26.71 -8.99
CA SER A 220 10.35 -26.88 -9.88
C SER A 220 11.58 -26.16 -9.32
N GLU A 221 12.70 -26.88 -9.29
CA GLU A 221 14.04 -26.42 -8.94
C GLU A 221 14.96 -26.62 -10.14
N LYS A 222 15.50 -25.55 -10.73
CA LYS A 222 16.55 -25.72 -11.74
C LYS A 222 17.87 -26.05 -11.05
N VAL A 223 18.44 -27.22 -11.35
CA VAL A 223 19.71 -27.69 -10.80
C VAL A 223 20.78 -27.56 -11.86
N ILE A 224 21.75 -26.69 -11.59
CA ILE A 224 22.91 -26.51 -12.47
C ILE A 224 23.88 -27.65 -12.22
N CYS A 225 23.98 -28.59 -13.16
CA CYS A 225 25.15 -29.43 -13.29
C CYS A 225 26.17 -28.70 -14.17
N GLU A 226 27.47 -28.88 -13.90
CA GLU A 226 28.58 -28.05 -14.39
C GLU A 226 28.64 -27.79 -15.92
N ASN A 227 27.81 -28.44 -16.75
CA ASN A 227 27.63 -28.09 -18.17
C ASN A 227 26.21 -28.33 -18.74
N ASP A 228 25.19 -28.68 -17.94
CA ASP A 228 23.83 -28.93 -18.42
C ASP A 228 22.77 -28.27 -17.52
N HIS A 229 21.92 -27.46 -18.14
CA HIS A 229 20.83 -26.73 -17.47
C HIS A 229 19.61 -27.64 -17.24
N THR A 230 19.73 -28.60 -16.32
CA THR A 230 18.62 -29.50 -15.98
C THR A 230 17.70 -28.91 -14.92
N MET A 231 16.40 -29.06 -15.08
CA MET A 231 15.36 -28.70 -14.12
C MET A 231 14.87 -29.94 -13.39
N LYS A 232 15.01 -29.98 -12.07
CA LYS A 232 14.35 -30.95 -11.20
C LYS A 232 12.94 -30.47 -10.88
N SER A 233 11.92 -31.18 -11.32
CA SER A 233 10.55 -30.92 -10.91
C SER A 233 10.08 -31.97 -9.90
N LEU A 234 9.49 -31.51 -8.80
CA LEU A 234 8.73 -32.31 -7.84
C LEU A 234 7.24 -32.07 -8.06
N PHE A 235 6.53 -33.15 -8.32
CA PHE A 235 5.09 -33.17 -8.39
C PHE A 235 4.58 -33.99 -7.24
N GLY A 236 3.47 -33.60 -6.64
CA GLY A 236 2.85 -34.47 -5.66
C GLY A 236 1.49 -34.02 -5.17
N VAL A 237 0.88 -34.90 -4.40
CA VAL A 237 -0.34 -34.65 -3.67
C VAL A 237 -0.06 -34.90 -2.20
N CYS A 238 -0.37 -33.93 -1.36
CA CYS A 238 -0.33 -34.07 0.07
C CYS A 238 -1.68 -33.69 0.69
N GLN A 239 -1.88 -34.15 1.92
CA GLN A 239 -3.02 -33.81 2.74
C GLN A 239 -2.57 -32.86 3.85
N VAL A 240 -3.33 -31.79 4.07
CA VAL A 240 -3.06 -30.81 5.12
C VAL A 240 -3.39 -31.42 6.47
N MET A 241 -2.42 -31.45 7.38
CA MET A 241 -2.61 -32.00 8.73
C MET A 241 -3.20 -30.94 9.67
N GLU A 242 -2.80 -29.68 9.50
CA GLU A 242 -3.34 -28.56 10.26
C GLU A 242 -3.62 -27.39 9.31
N GLY A 243 -4.83 -26.83 9.41
CA GLY A 243 -5.26 -25.69 8.61
C GLY A 243 -4.48 -24.41 8.91
N PHE A 244 -4.93 -23.29 8.33
CA PHE A 244 -4.25 -22.01 8.48
C PHE A 244 -4.10 -21.58 9.95
N ASP A 245 -2.85 -21.31 10.35
CA ASP A 245 -2.52 -20.72 11.64
C ASP A 245 -1.65 -19.46 11.46
N LYS A 246 -2.16 -18.33 11.96
CA LYS A 246 -1.47 -17.04 11.93
C LYS A 246 -0.19 -17.01 12.76
N GLU A 247 -0.02 -17.93 13.70
CA GLU A 247 1.17 -18.01 14.56
C GLU A 247 2.32 -18.78 13.89
N LYS A 248 2.04 -19.55 12.81
CA LYS A 248 3.02 -20.32 12.03
C LYS A 248 3.59 -19.57 10.82
N VAL A 249 3.57 -18.23 10.88
CA VAL A 249 4.17 -17.36 9.87
C VAL A 249 5.70 -17.44 9.97
N SER A 250 6.37 -17.67 8.85
CA SER A 250 7.82 -17.46 8.74
C SER A 250 8.13 -15.99 9.03
N ALA A 251 8.74 -15.73 10.18
CA ALA A 251 9.16 -14.39 10.59
C ALA A 251 10.21 -13.76 9.64
N LEU A 252 10.85 -14.57 8.81
CA LEU A 252 11.86 -14.15 7.83
C LEU A 252 11.25 -13.86 6.46
N ASP A 253 10.23 -14.61 6.05
CA ASP A 253 9.78 -14.68 4.64
C ASP A 253 8.30 -14.36 4.42
N GLY A 254 7.50 -14.11 5.48
CA GLY A 254 6.10 -13.71 5.35
C GLY A 254 5.17 -14.77 4.71
N GLY A 255 5.66 -16.01 4.56
CA GLY A 255 4.87 -17.17 4.16
C GLY A 255 4.49 -18.05 5.35
N TYR A 256 3.72 -19.09 5.09
CA TYR A 256 3.12 -19.97 6.10
C TYR A 256 3.62 -21.41 5.91
N PHE A 257 3.96 -22.06 7.02
CA PHE A 257 4.26 -23.49 7.04
C PHE A 257 2.99 -24.27 7.35
N PHE A 258 2.66 -25.21 6.46
CA PHE A 258 1.58 -26.16 6.65
C PHE A 258 2.17 -27.54 6.91
N PRO A 259 1.90 -28.17 8.06
CA PRO A 259 2.23 -29.57 8.24
C PRO A 259 1.37 -30.40 7.28
N VAL A 260 2.01 -31.25 6.49
CA VAL A 260 1.37 -32.03 5.44
C VAL A 260 1.79 -33.48 5.49
N ARG A 261 0.87 -34.39 5.15
CA ARG A 261 1.18 -35.79 4.92
C ARG A 261 1.17 -36.07 3.42
N TRP A 262 2.31 -36.44 2.88
CA TRP A 262 2.43 -36.81 1.47
C TRP A 262 1.67 -38.10 1.17
N ILE A 263 0.83 -38.05 0.13
CA ILE A 263 0.07 -39.21 -0.35
C ILE A 263 0.83 -39.86 -1.49
N GLU A 264 1.28 -39.05 -2.46
CA GLU A 264 2.03 -39.48 -3.62
C GLU A 264 2.89 -38.33 -4.15
N TYR A 265 4.11 -38.61 -4.58
CA TYR A 265 4.98 -37.62 -5.21
C TYR A 265 5.93 -38.28 -6.22
N GLY A 266 6.45 -37.50 -7.15
CA GLY A 266 7.40 -37.93 -8.17
C GLY A 266 8.40 -36.83 -8.50
N LYS A 267 9.62 -37.22 -8.91
CA LYS A 267 10.71 -36.33 -9.27
C LYS A 267 11.10 -36.55 -10.73
N GLU A 268 11.24 -35.49 -11.52
CA GLU A 268 11.67 -35.54 -12.92
C GLU A 268 12.80 -34.56 -13.21
N ASN A 269 13.71 -34.91 -14.12
CA ASN A 269 14.70 -34.00 -14.68
C ASN A 269 14.26 -33.60 -16.10
N ILE A 270 14.14 -32.30 -16.37
CA ILE A 270 13.70 -31.72 -17.65
C ILE A 270 14.77 -30.73 -18.12
N ASP A 271 15.20 -30.76 -19.37
CA ASP A 271 16.12 -29.74 -19.91
C ASP A 271 15.39 -28.38 -19.99
N GLY A 272 15.90 -27.35 -19.30
CA GLY A 272 15.10 -26.15 -19.01
C GLY A 272 15.63 -24.88 -19.67
N ASN A 273 14.99 -24.40 -20.74
CA ASN A 273 15.07 -23.01 -21.19
C ASN A 273 13.84 -22.21 -20.70
N ALA A 274 13.99 -20.88 -20.61
CA ALA A 274 13.12 -19.94 -19.89
C ALA A 274 11.60 -20.07 -20.20
N TRP A 275 10.74 -19.82 -19.21
CA TRP A 275 9.28 -19.81 -19.38
C TRP A 275 8.77 -18.38 -19.52
N VAL A 276 8.07 -18.07 -20.61
CA VAL A 276 7.22 -16.88 -20.69
C VAL A 276 5.85 -17.25 -20.09
N ILE A 277 5.26 -16.39 -19.25
CA ILE A 277 3.89 -16.56 -18.74
C ILE A 277 3.05 -15.41 -19.29
N PHE A 278 1.97 -15.74 -20.01
CA PHE A 278 1.06 -14.74 -20.56
C PHE A 278 -0.17 -14.62 -19.66
N GLU A 279 -0.28 -13.54 -18.90
CA GLU A 279 -1.48 -13.26 -18.10
C GLU A 279 -1.99 -11.84 -18.34
N ASN A 280 -3.28 -11.75 -18.64
CA ASN A 280 -4.05 -10.50 -18.63
C ASN A 280 -4.54 -10.29 -17.19
N ASN A 281 -3.68 -9.76 -16.32
CA ASN A 281 -3.90 -9.82 -14.87
C ASN A 281 -4.19 -8.44 -14.25
N SER A 282 -5.35 -8.29 -13.60
CA SER A 282 -5.73 -7.09 -12.83
C SER A 282 -4.76 -6.76 -11.67
N ILE A 283 -3.91 -7.73 -11.32
CA ILE A 283 -2.84 -7.61 -10.34
C ILE A 283 -1.77 -6.61 -10.81
N VAL A 284 -1.41 -6.60 -12.10
CA VAL A 284 -0.41 -5.65 -12.60
C VAL A 284 -0.94 -4.22 -12.57
N GLU A 285 -2.23 -3.98 -12.83
CA GLU A 285 -2.82 -2.65 -12.60
C GLU A 285 -2.68 -2.18 -11.14
N LYS A 286 -2.67 -3.11 -10.17
CA LYS A 286 -2.53 -2.81 -8.74
C LYS A 286 -1.06 -2.57 -8.35
N TYR A 287 -0.11 -3.31 -8.94
CA TYR A 287 1.32 -3.09 -8.77
C TYR A 287 1.76 -1.80 -9.50
N VAL A 288 1.37 -1.62 -10.75
CA VAL A 288 1.51 -0.36 -11.50
C VAL A 288 0.88 0.78 -10.69
N LYS A 289 -0.36 0.69 -10.19
CA LYS A 289 -0.93 1.74 -9.30
C LYS A 289 -0.12 2.01 -8.03
N ARG A 290 0.48 0.99 -7.43
CA ARG A 290 1.26 1.10 -6.19
C ARG A 290 2.66 1.69 -6.42
N PHE A 291 3.23 1.49 -7.61
CA PHE A 291 4.63 1.82 -7.90
C PHE A 291 4.82 2.92 -8.98
N THR A 292 3.81 3.20 -9.83
CA THR A 292 3.82 4.33 -10.79
C THR A 292 3.20 5.60 -10.24
N ASN A 293 2.49 5.53 -9.12
CA ASN A 293 2.13 6.73 -8.37
C ASN A 293 3.27 7.05 -7.41
N LYS A 294 4.26 7.81 -7.87
CA LYS A 294 5.03 8.63 -6.93
C LYS A 294 3.99 9.39 -6.10
N MET A 295 3.98 9.19 -4.78
CA MET A 295 3.00 9.88 -3.95
C MET A 295 3.08 11.38 -4.23
N PRO A 296 1.94 12.08 -4.35
CA PRO A 296 1.97 13.52 -4.56
C PRO A 296 2.80 14.18 -3.46
N LEU A 297 3.69 15.09 -3.84
CA LEU A 297 4.62 15.74 -2.90
C LEU A 297 3.89 16.50 -1.80
N ASN A 298 2.67 16.98 -2.06
CA ASN A 298 1.80 17.54 -1.05
C ASN A 298 0.46 16.80 -1.04
N THR A 299 0.08 16.23 0.08
CA THR A 299 -1.17 15.47 0.25
C THR A 299 -1.90 15.90 1.52
N ILE A 300 -3.22 16.06 1.47
CA ILE A 300 -4.09 16.30 2.63
C ILE A 300 -5.02 15.11 2.78
N LEU A 301 -4.91 14.39 3.90
CA LEU A 301 -5.88 13.41 4.33
C LEU A 301 -7.03 14.12 5.04
N TYR A 302 -8.23 14.04 4.48
CA TYR A 302 -9.39 14.73 5.05
C TYR A 302 -10.56 13.80 5.29
N GLY A 303 -11.43 14.17 6.24
CA GLY A 303 -12.66 13.46 6.49
C GLY A 303 -13.17 13.59 7.92
N PRO A 304 -14.22 12.86 8.27
CA PRO A 304 -14.84 12.89 9.59
C PRO A 304 -13.88 12.46 10.73
N PRO A 305 -14.17 12.83 11.99
CA PRO A 305 -13.33 12.45 13.12
C PRO A 305 -13.37 10.93 13.37
N GLY A 306 -12.24 10.38 13.80
CA GLY A 306 -12.13 8.95 14.15
C GLY A 306 -12.05 7.97 12.97
N THR A 307 -11.87 8.44 11.73
CA THR A 307 -11.74 7.57 10.54
C THR A 307 -10.33 6.99 10.32
N GLY A 308 -9.38 7.33 11.19
CA GLY A 308 -8.01 6.82 11.13
C GLY A 308 -7.05 7.63 10.25
N LYS A 309 -7.33 8.92 9.99
CA LYS A 309 -6.42 9.81 9.23
C LYS A 309 -4.98 9.78 9.76
N THR A 310 -4.77 10.01 11.06
CA THR A 310 -3.44 9.96 11.69
C THR A 310 -2.77 8.59 11.56
N TYR A 311 -3.55 7.50 11.57
CA TYR A 311 -3.02 6.15 11.35
C TYR A 311 -2.57 5.95 9.90
N ASN A 312 -3.38 6.39 8.93
CA ASN A 312 -3.03 6.35 7.51
C ASN A 312 -1.80 7.22 7.21
N THR A 313 -1.68 8.41 7.81
CA THR A 313 -0.48 9.26 7.73
C THR A 313 0.78 8.50 8.14
N LYS A 314 0.74 7.75 9.26
CA LYS A 314 1.88 6.93 9.70
C LYS A 314 2.26 5.86 8.67
N GLN A 315 1.27 5.20 8.07
CA GLN A 315 1.54 4.20 7.03
C GLN A 315 2.14 4.83 5.77
N MET A 316 1.66 6.01 5.37
CA MET A 316 2.24 6.77 4.24
C MET A 316 3.69 7.16 4.52
N VAL A 317 3.96 7.73 5.69
CA VAL A 317 5.32 8.12 6.13
C VAL A 317 6.24 6.90 6.16
N TYR A 318 5.76 5.77 6.68
CA TYR A 318 6.50 4.52 6.68
C TYR A 318 6.90 4.13 5.25
N ASN A 319 5.95 4.10 4.31
CA ASN A 319 6.24 3.76 2.92
C ASN A 319 7.26 4.73 2.28
N LEU A 320 7.13 6.04 2.54
CA LEU A 320 8.02 7.05 1.96
C LEU A 320 9.46 7.00 2.49
N VAL A 321 9.65 6.75 3.79
CA VAL A 321 10.96 6.83 4.46
C VAL A 321 11.62 5.46 4.63
N SER A 322 10.89 4.36 4.43
CA SER A 322 11.44 2.99 4.54
C SER A 322 12.05 2.47 3.24
N GLU A 323 11.78 3.09 2.09
CA GLU A 323 12.35 2.67 0.80
C GLU A 323 13.88 2.80 0.73
N THR A 324 14.52 3.64 1.56
CA THR A 324 15.99 3.87 1.51
C THR A 324 16.79 3.29 2.68
N SER A 325 16.17 2.69 3.71
CA SER A 325 16.93 2.18 4.87
C SER A 325 16.19 1.10 5.66
N LEU A 326 16.34 -0.16 5.22
CA LEU A 326 15.95 -1.35 5.97
C LEU A 326 16.96 -1.64 7.09
N ARG A 327 16.78 -1.00 8.25
CA ARG A 327 17.20 -1.57 9.54
C ARG A 327 16.30 -1.03 10.67
N ASN A 328 15.79 -1.98 11.45
CA ASN A 328 15.15 -1.89 12.77
C ASN A 328 13.61 -1.94 12.85
N LYS A 329 13.17 -3.17 13.15
CA LYS A 329 12.19 -3.62 14.17
C LYS A 329 11.29 -2.58 14.85
N TYR A 330 10.00 -2.91 14.86
CA TYR A 330 8.96 -2.61 15.86
C TYR A 330 9.03 -1.24 16.55
N TYR A 331 8.11 -0.33 16.21
CA TYR A 331 7.85 0.85 17.04
C TYR A 331 6.36 1.03 17.33
N THR A 332 5.99 0.45 18.46
CA THR A 332 4.96 0.93 19.39
C THR A 332 5.45 2.22 20.06
N GLY A 333 4.61 3.26 20.10
CA GLY A 333 4.95 4.57 20.69
C GLY A 333 5.09 5.65 19.61
N TYR A 334 4.68 6.88 19.91
CA TYR A 334 4.82 8.03 19.02
C TYR A 334 6.22 8.06 18.36
N LEU A 335 6.25 8.07 17.03
CA LEU A 335 7.40 8.20 16.12
C LEU A 335 8.73 8.46 16.86
N ASP A 336 9.52 7.42 17.12
CA ASP A 336 10.93 7.58 17.45
C ASP A 336 11.57 8.19 16.20
N TYR A 337 11.81 9.50 16.23
CA TYR A 337 12.12 10.34 15.08
C TYR A 337 13.38 9.83 14.36
N LYS A 338 13.23 9.21 13.18
CA LYS A 338 14.27 9.31 12.15
C LYS A 338 14.44 10.80 11.84
N ASN A 339 15.68 11.27 11.62
CA ASN A 339 16.02 12.66 11.27
C ASN A 339 15.28 13.25 10.04
N ASN A 340 14.45 12.46 9.35
CA ASN A 340 13.84 12.83 8.08
C ASN A 340 12.32 13.03 8.20
N VAL A 341 11.74 13.02 9.40
CA VAL A 341 10.30 13.27 9.61
C VAL A 341 10.13 14.35 10.68
N GLU A 342 9.36 15.39 10.35
CA GLU A 342 8.96 16.44 11.29
C GLU A 342 7.44 16.49 11.43
N PHE A 343 6.96 16.89 12.61
CA PHE A 343 5.54 16.98 12.91
C PHE A 343 5.20 18.33 13.54
N CYS A 344 4.18 19.00 13.03
CA CYS A 344 3.56 20.15 13.69
C CYS A 344 2.04 20.08 13.62
N THR A 345 1.38 20.84 14.51
CA THR A 345 -0.07 21.00 14.54
C THR A 345 -0.40 22.47 14.34
N PHE A 346 -1.27 22.79 13.39
CA PHE A 346 -1.70 24.17 13.17
C PHE A 346 -2.79 24.56 14.16
N HIS A 347 -2.70 25.81 14.64
CA HIS A 347 -3.70 26.44 15.49
C HIS A 347 -3.91 27.88 15.03
N GLN A 348 -4.96 28.55 15.54
CA GLN A 348 -5.36 29.90 15.10
C GLN A 348 -4.23 30.94 15.20
N SER A 349 -3.37 30.81 16.22
CA SER A 349 -2.21 31.70 16.42
C SER A 349 -0.93 31.26 15.70
N TYR A 350 -0.94 30.14 14.96
CA TYR A 350 0.25 29.61 14.30
C TYR A 350 0.54 30.45 13.06
N GLY A 351 1.77 30.96 12.94
CA GLY A 351 2.13 32.00 11.99
C GLY A 351 3.24 31.60 11.03
N TYR A 352 3.67 32.58 10.25
CA TYR A 352 4.82 32.47 9.36
C TYR A 352 6.12 32.33 10.16
N GLU A 353 6.19 33.03 11.29
CA GLU A 353 7.35 33.14 12.16
C GLU A 353 7.77 31.79 12.78
N GLU A 354 6.83 30.92 13.13
CA GLU A 354 7.11 29.58 13.64
C GLU A 354 7.36 28.55 12.53
N PHE A 355 6.75 28.78 11.35
CA PHE A 355 6.75 27.80 10.28
C PHE A 355 7.94 27.95 9.33
N ILE A 356 8.32 29.18 9.00
CA ILE A 356 9.35 29.51 8.00
C ILE A 356 10.56 30.15 8.64
N GLU A 357 10.40 31.35 9.20
CA GLU A 357 11.44 32.04 9.98
C GLU A 357 10.85 33.22 10.75
N GLY A 358 11.36 33.47 11.96
CA GLY A 358 10.90 34.53 12.84
C GLY A 358 12.05 35.23 13.55
N LEU A 359 11.84 36.47 13.97
CA LEU A 359 12.82 37.21 14.77
C LEU A 359 12.69 36.82 16.25
N LYS A 360 13.73 36.23 16.83
CA LYS A 360 13.81 35.97 18.27
C LYS A 360 14.86 36.82 18.94
N SER A 361 14.58 37.21 20.19
CA SER A 361 15.53 37.98 21.01
C SER A 361 16.69 37.08 21.42
N ASP A 362 17.93 37.58 21.30
CA ASP A 362 19.12 36.88 21.78
C ASP A 362 19.39 37.09 23.28
N GLY A 363 18.46 37.74 23.99
CA GLY A 363 18.59 38.05 25.42
C GLY A 363 19.43 39.30 25.70
N GLU A 364 20.13 39.84 24.71
CA GLU A 364 20.96 41.06 24.79
C GLU A 364 20.26 42.28 24.19
N GLY A 365 18.98 42.13 23.81
CA GLY A 365 18.18 43.20 23.20
C GLY A 365 18.30 43.29 21.68
N ASN A 366 19.05 42.37 21.04
CA ASN A 366 19.05 42.22 19.59
C ASN A 366 18.05 41.15 19.16
N PHE A 367 17.62 41.22 17.91
CA PHE A 367 16.76 40.21 17.30
C PHE A 367 17.53 39.49 16.21
N LYS A 368 17.51 38.15 16.23
CA LYS A 368 18.12 37.30 15.22
C LYS A 368 17.03 36.48 14.52
N PRO A 369 17.10 36.32 13.20
CA PRO A 369 16.25 35.37 12.49
C PRO A 369 16.53 33.96 13.00
N GLU A 370 15.47 33.23 13.34
CA GLU A 370 15.50 31.82 13.66
C GLU A 370 14.65 31.06 12.64
N ASP A 371 15.14 29.89 12.24
CA ASP A 371 14.52 29.07 11.22
C ASP A 371 13.32 28.31 11.80
N GLY A 372 12.21 28.31 11.05
CA GLY A 372 11.00 27.57 11.38
C GLY A 372 11.03 26.15 10.85
N ILE A 373 10.03 25.34 11.24
CA ILE A 373 10.01 23.89 10.99
C ILE A 373 10.12 23.51 9.50
N LEU A 374 9.46 24.24 8.59
CA LEU A 374 9.53 23.95 7.15
C LEU A 374 10.92 24.26 6.60
N LYS A 375 11.53 25.36 7.07
CA LYS A 375 12.86 25.77 6.62
C LYS A 375 13.92 24.78 7.09
N ASP A 376 13.86 24.38 8.36
CA ASP A 376 14.76 23.39 8.97
C ASP A 376 14.73 22.05 8.20
N ILE A 377 13.55 21.45 8.02
CA ILE A 377 13.46 20.16 7.30
C ILE A 377 13.87 20.27 5.83
N SER A 378 13.60 21.40 5.18
CA SER A 378 14.01 21.64 3.79
C SER A 378 15.53 21.71 3.66
N ILE A 379 16.22 22.34 4.62
CA ILE A 379 17.68 22.41 4.67
C ILE A 379 18.27 21.01 4.87
N GLU A 380 17.71 20.21 5.78
CA GLU A 380 18.16 18.83 6.01
C GLU A 380 17.99 17.96 4.75
N ALA A 381 16.84 18.08 4.08
CA ALA A 381 16.56 17.38 2.83
C ALA A 381 17.52 17.76 1.69
N CYS A 382 17.86 19.05 1.56
CA CYS A 382 18.87 19.53 0.60
C CYS A 382 20.28 19.05 0.95
N TYR A 383 20.63 19.08 2.24
CA TYR A 383 21.94 18.64 2.73
C TYR A 383 22.16 17.15 2.47
N ASN A 384 21.12 16.32 2.62
CA ASN A 384 21.16 14.90 2.28
C ASN A 384 21.56 14.69 0.81
N ALA A 385 20.93 15.43 -0.11
CA ALA A 385 21.22 15.35 -1.54
C ALA A 385 22.62 15.86 -1.92
N LEU A 386 23.19 16.82 -1.18
CA LEU A 386 24.58 17.29 -1.37
C LEU A 386 25.63 16.24 -0.97
N LYS A 387 25.33 15.42 0.05
CA LYS A 387 26.27 14.42 0.58
C LYS A 387 26.63 13.37 -0.47
N PHE A 388 25.65 12.98 -1.30
CA PHE A 388 25.80 11.94 -2.32
C PHE A 388 26.73 12.36 -3.45
N GLU A 389 26.61 13.59 -3.95
CA GLU A 389 27.39 14.06 -5.10
C GLU A 389 28.89 14.24 -4.75
N LYS A 390 29.21 14.74 -3.55
CA LYS A 390 30.60 15.08 -3.18
C LYS A 390 31.41 13.92 -2.57
N LYS A 391 30.86 12.69 -2.45
CA LYS A 391 31.47 11.56 -1.68
C LYS A 391 32.13 12.04 -0.38
N MET A 392 31.50 13.00 0.28
CA MET A 392 32.12 13.72 1.38
C MET A 392 32.05 12.82 2.61
N SER A 393 33.19 12.20 2.96
CA SER A 393 33.40 11.53 4.24
C SER A 393 33.50 12.57 5.34
N PHE A 394 32.39 13.26 5.63
CA PHE A 394 32.26 13.99 6.88
C PHE A 394 31.87 12.97 7.95
N GLU A 395 32.88 12.28 8.47
CA GLU A 395 32.89 12.04 9.90
C GLU A 395 32.83 13.42 10.54
N LEU A 396 31.62 13.89 10.87
CA LEU A 396 31.47 14.88 11.91
C LEU A 396 32.20 14.25 13.09
N GLU A 397 33.39 14.76 13.44
CA GLU A 397 34.04 14.46 14.71
C GLU A 397 32.98 14.72 15.79
N LYS A 398 32.28 13.66 16.20
CA LYS A 398 31.11 13.72 17.09
C LYS A 398 31.50 14.22 18.48
N ASP A 399 32.80 14.22 18.76
CA ASP A 399 33.37 14.63 20.02
C ASP A 399 33.75 16.11 19.92
N SER A 400 32.77 17.03 20.04
CA SER A 400 32.90 18.40 20.63
C SER A 400 31.93 19.49 20.07
N LEU A 401 31.12 19.23 19.05
CA LEU A 401 30.26 20.27 18.43
C LEU A 401 28.83 20.28 19.00
N THR A 402 28.28 21.48 19.25
CA THR A 402 26.87 21.64 19.63
C THR A 402 25.95 21.37 18.43
N LEU A 403 24.70 20.93 18.70
CA LEU A 403 23.68 20.69 17.66
C LEU A 403 23.44 21.94 16.79
N GLU A 404 23.47 23.11 17.42
CA GLU A 404 23.31 24.41 16.74
C GLU A 404 24.45 24.66 15.73
N THR A 405 25.70 24.37 16.12
CA THR A 405 26.86 24.50 15.21
C THR A 405 26.75 23.54 14.01
N ILE A 406 26.19 22.34 14.23
CA ILE A 406 25.97 21.37 13.14
C ILE A 406 24.89 21.89 12.18
N LYS A 407 23.76 22.39 12.70
CA LYS A 407 22.69 22.99 11.90
C LYS A 407 23.21 24.15 11.05
N ASP A 408 23.95 25.08 11.65
CA ASP A 408 24.53 26.23 10.96
C ASP A 408 25.47 25.83 9.82
N ARG A 409 26.31 24.81 10.04
CA ARG A 409 27.21 24.30 9.00
C ARG A 409 26.46 23.67 7.83
N LYS A 410 25.45 22.84 8.09
CA LYS A 410 24.61 22.23 7.05
C LYS A 410 23.90 23.31 6.24
N LYS A 411 23.28 24.26 6.93
CA LYS A 411 22.61 25.41 6.33
C LYS A 411 23.53 26.20 5.43
N LYS A 412 24.73 26.56 5.92
CA LYS A 412 25.72 27.29 5.12
C LYS A 412 26.07 26.55 3.82
N LEU A 413 26.32 25.24 3.89
CA LEU A 413 26.61 24.44 2.71
C LEU A 413 25.46 24.41 1.71
N VAL A 414 24.22 24.25 2.19
CA VAL A 414 23.02 24.30 1.33
C VAL A 414 22.91 25.66 0.66
N LEU A 415 23.02 26.76 1.40
CA LEU A 415 22.90 28.12 0.87
C LEU A 415 23.99 28.46 -0.16
N GLU A 416 25.21 27.96 0.01
CA GLU A 416 26.31 28.13 -0.95
C GLU A 416 26.05 27.38 -2.27
N ASN A 417 25.27 26.29 -2.25
CA ASN A 417 25.03 25.43 -3.42
C ASN A 417 23.62 25.55 -4.01
N ILE A 418 22.67 26.21 -3.35
CA ILE A 418 21.23 26.23 -3.70
C ILE A 418 20.91 26.72 -5.12
N GLU A 419 21.79 27.53 -5.73
CA GLU A 419 21.63 28.02 -7.11
C GLU A 419 22.19 27.08 -8.18
N TYR A 420 23.01 26.11 -7.79
CA TYR A 420 23.66 25.18 -8.71
C TYR A 420 22.91 23.85 -8.67
N SER A 421 21.89 23.70 -9.53
CA SER A 421 21.03 22.52 -9.55
C SER A 421 21.79 21.20 -9.73
N GLU A 422 22.91 21.22 -10.46
CA GLU A 422 23.79 20.06 -10.66
C GLU A 422 24.40 19.55 -9.34
N SER A 423 24.53 20.41 -8.32
CA SER A 423 25.14 20.05 -7.05
C SER A 423 24.28 19.14 -6.17
N PHE A 424 23.03 18.86 -6.55
CA PHE A 424 22.11 18.06 -5.76
C PHE A 424 21.73 16.77 -6.49
N ASN A 425 22.06 15.62 -5.89
CA ASN A 425 21.52 14.34 -6.35
C ASN A 425 20.31 13.95 -5.51
N PHE A 426 19.12 14.35 -5.95
CA PHE A 426 17.86 14.01 -5.28
C PHE A 426 17.33 12.61 -5.64
N GLU A 427 17.84 11.97 -6.70
CA GLU A 427 17.39 10.63 -7.13
C GLU A 427 17.88 9.54 -6.17
N GLU A 428 19.07 9.72 -5.60
CA GLU A 428 19.65 8.80 -4.60
C GLU A 428 19.47 9.28 -3.15
N SER A 429 18.89 10.47 -2.95
CA SER A 429 18.67 11.05 -1.62
C SER A 429 17.51 10.39 -0.87
N GLU A 430 17.57 10.42 0.46
CA GLU A 430 16.46 9.97 1.29
C GLU A 430 15.26 10.90 1.19
N ASN A 431 14.05 10.34 1.32
CA ASN A 431 12.83 11.12 1.41
C ASN A 431 12.70 11.75 2.81
N TYR A 432 12.20 12.97 2.84
CA TYR A 432 11.86 13.73 4.03
C TYR A 432 10.35 13.97 4.09
N VAL A 433 9.74 13.98 5.27
CA VAL A 433 8.30 14.15 5.41
C VAL A 433 7.96 15.17 6.51
N LEU A 434 7.22 16.21 6.16
CA LEU A 434 6.62 17.15 7.11
C LEU A 434 5.14 16.81 7.28
N ILE A 435 4.75 16.46 8.49
CA ILE A 435 3.36 16.17 8.85
C ILE A 435 2.75 17.42 9.48
N ILE A 436 1.63 17.89 8.93
CA ILE A 436 0.87 19.04 9.43
C ILE A 436 -0.50 18.57 9.90
N ASP A 437 -0.64 18.37 11.20
CA ASP A 437 -1.92 17.98 11.79
C ASP A 437 -2.85 19.21 11.89
N GLU A 438 -4.14 18.99 11.66
CA GLU A 438 -5.17 20.03 11.71
C GLU A 438 -4.86 21.25 10.82
N ILE A 439 -4.38 20.99 9.60
CA ILE A 439 -3.87 22.03 8.67
C ILE A 439 -4.85 23.18 8.44
N ASN A 440 -6.15 22.92 8.54
CA ASN A 440 -7.19 23.91 8.32
C ASN A 440 -7.44 24.84 9.54
N ARG A 441 -6.93 24.54 10.73
CA ARG A 441 -7.10 25.39 11.93
C ARG A 441 -6.22 26.65 11.93
N GLY A 442 -5.21 26.70 11.06
CA GLY A 442 -4.39 27.90 10.83
C GLY A 442 -4.80 28.64 9.56
N ASN A 443 -4.45 29.93 9.44
CA ASN A 443 -4.55 30.64 8.17
C ASN A 443 -3.39 30.20 7.27
N VAL A 444 -3.60 29.11 6.53
CA VAL A 444 -2.55 28.46 5.73
C VAL A 444 -1.91 29.42 4.72
N SER A 445 -2.69 30.30 4.08
CA SER A 445 -2.16 31.31 3.15
C SER A 445 -1.19 32.28 3.85
N LYS A 446 -1.48 32.67 5.10
CA LYS A 446 -0.58 33.52 5.90
C LYS A 446 0.64 32.76 6.40
N ILE A 447 0.47 31.50 6.81
CA ILE A 447 1.54 30.64 7.33
C ILE A 447 2.59 30.35 6.25
N PHE A 448 2.16 29.97 5.04
CA PHE A 448 3.07 29.74 3.92
C PHE A 448 3.58 31.03 3.27
N GLY A 449 2.84 32.13 3.39
CA GLY A 449 3.21 33.43 2.84
C GLY A 449 3.51 33.36 1.34
N GLU A 450 4.66 33.90 0.93
CA GLU A 450 5.12 33.89 -0.48
C GLU A 450 5.56 32.49 -0.97
N LEU A 451 5.79 31.54 -0.05
CA LEU A 451 6.27 30.19 -0.34
C LEU A 451 5.19 29.26 -0.86
N ILE A 452 3.93 29.70 -0.85
CA ILE A 452 2.81 28.93 -1.42
C ILE A 452 3.07 28.52 -2.88
N THR A 453 3.85 29.32 -3.61
CA THR A 453 4.24 29.03 -5.00
C THR A 453 5.21 27.85 -5.12
N LEU A 454 6.07 27.65 -4.12
CA LEU A 454 7.09 26.59 -4.12
C LEU A 454 6.50 25.19 -3.88
N LEU A 455 5.25 25.11 -3.41
CA LEU A 455 4.56 23.85 -3.23
C LEU A 455 4.33 23.13 -4.57
N GLU A 456 4.28 23.85 -5.69
CA GLU A 456 4.12 23.26 -7.02
C GLU A 456 5.35 22.40 -7.40
N ASP A 457 5.12 21.16 -7.84
CA ASP A 457 6.17 20.17 -8.11
C ASP A 457 7.26 20.68 -9.07
N ASP A 458 6.88 21.41 -10.12
CA ASP A 458 7.79 21.94 -11.14
C ASP A 458 8.59 23.16 -10.67
N LYS A 459 8.19 23.79 -9.55
CA LYS A 459 8.85 24.97 -8.95
C LYS A 459 9.92 24.62 -7.92
N ARG A 460 9.98 23.36 -7.49
CA ARG A 460 10.97 22.85 -6.54
C ARG A 460 12.37 22.79 -7.14
N LEU A 461 13.39 22.63 -6.30
CA LEU A 461 14.79 22.53 -6.74
C LEU A 461 14.97 21.43 -7.79
N THR A 462 15.85 21.68 -8.77
CA THR A 462 16.22 20.79 -9.90
C THR A 462 15.10 20.48 -10.90
N LYS A 463 13.93 21.13 -10.78
CA LYS A 463 12.80 20.95 -11.70
C LYS A 463 12.75 22.02 -12.77
N SER A 464 11.96 21.76 -13.82
CA SER A 464 11.94 22.57 -15.06
C SER A 464 11.70 24.06 -14.84
N ASN A 465 10.91 24.42 -13.81
CA ASN A 465 10.56 25.80 -13.49
C ASN A 465 11.02 26.20 -12.07
N GLN A 466 12.18 25.68 -11.63
CA GLN A 466 12.77 25.96 -10.31
C GLN A 466 12.62 27.43 -9.92
N THR A 467 12.09 27.67 -8.73
CA THR A 467 11.93 29.01 -8.14
C THR A 467 12.71 29.10 -6.84
N ILE A 468 13.61 30.07 -6.77
CA ILE A 468 14.30 30.41 -5.53
C ILE A 468 13.80 31.78 -5.08
N VAL A 469 13.37 31.87 -3.83
CA VAL A 469 12.90 33.13 -3.22
C VAL A 469 13.89 33.64 -2.20
N LYS A 470 13.78 34.92 -1.85
CA LYS A 470 14.62 35.55 -0.83
C LYS A 470 13.77 35.90 0.39
N LEU A 471 14.02 35.22 1.51
CA LEU A 471 13.20 35.32 2.70
C LEU A 471 13.26 36.74 3.33
N PRO A 472 12.17 37.22 3.94
CA PRO A 472 12.02 38.60 4.37
C PRO A 472 12.88 38.97 5.58
N TYR A 473 13.09 38.09 6.56
CA TYR A 473 13.83 38.41 7.78
C TYR A 473 15.32 38.11 7.62
N SER A 474 15.69 36.89 7.24
CA SER A 474 17.09 36.46 7.10
C SER A 474 17.78 36.98 5.85
N LYS A 475 17.00 37.35 4.82
CA LYS A 475 17.49 37.66 3.45
C LYS A 475 18.20 36.47 2.78
N GLU A 476 18.05 35.26 3.31
CA GLU A 476 18.60 34.05 2.73
C GLU A 476 17.78 33.57 1.53
N LYS A 477 18.44 32.83 0.64
CA LYS A 477 17.78 32.16 -0.50
C LYS A 477 17.11 30.89 0.00
N PHE A 478 15.90 30.62 -0.49
CA PHE A 478 15.12 29.46 -0.08
C PHE A 478 14.36 28.85 -1.26
N SER A 479 14.26 27.54 -1.28
CA SER A 479 13.43 26.76 -2.20
C SER A 479 13.07 25.43 -1.55
N LEU A 480 11.94 24.83 -1.94
CA LEU A 480 11.58 23.48 -1.50
C LEU A 480 12.31 22.41 -2.33
N PRO A 481 12.85 21.35 -1.72
CA PRO A 481 13.48 20.26 -2.45
C PRO A 481 12.45 19.21 -2.93
N PRO A 482 12.77 18.43 -3.97
CA PRO A 482 11.85 17.45 -4.56
C PRO A 482 11.74 16.12 -3.78
N ASN A 483 12.59 15.90 -2.78
CA ASN A 483 12.53 14.75 -1.85
C ASN A 483 11.77 15.06 -0.53
N LEU A 484 11.21 16.28 -0.38
CA LEU A 484 10.39 16.65 0.77
C LEU A 484 8.90 16.42 0.49
N TYR A 485 8.22 15.63 1.30
CA TYR A 485 6.78 15.40 1.22
C TYR A 485 6.08 16.16 2.33
N ILE A 486 4.96 16.82 2.03
CA ILE A 486 4.14 17.53 3.00
C ILE A 486 2.80 16.80 3.10
N VAL A 487 2.51 16.26 4.29
CA VAL A 487 1.29 15.48 4.54
C VAL A 487 0.45 16.20 5.59
N GLY A 488 -0.67 16.77 5.17
CA GLY A 488 -1.65 17.40 6.05
C GLY A 488 -2.74 16.44 6.50
N THR A 489 -3.29 16.66 7.70
CA THR A 489 -4.57 16.06 8.10
C THR A 489 -5.62 17.16 8.28
N MET A 490 -6.88 16.84 7.97
CA MET A 490 -7.99 17.77 8.07
C MET A 490 -9.25 17.07 8.59
N ASN A 491 -9.84 17.60 9.66
CA ASN A 491 -11.19 17.23 10.09
C ASN A 491 -12.21 18.07 9.32
N THR A 492 -13.18 17.42 8.68
CA THR A 492 -14.22 18.14 7.90
C THR A 492 -15.40 18.62 8.74
N SER A 493 -15.64 18.02 9.92
CA SER A 493 -16.73 18.40 10.82
C SER A 493 -16.54 19.74 11.55
N ASP A 494 -15.31 20.27 11.57
CA ASP A 494 -14.98 21.43 12.38
C ASP A 494 -15.45 22.74 11.71
N LYS A 495 -16.60 23.24 12.14
CA LYS A 495 -17.25 24.45 11.59
C LYS A 495 -16.53 25.78 11.88
N SER A 496 -15.50 25.79 12.73
CA SER A 496 -14.78 26.99 13.19
C SER A 496 -13.58 27.38 12.31
N ILE A 497 -13.51 26.83 11.10
CA ILE A 497 -12.28 26.76 10.32
C ILE A 497 -12.35 27.63 9.06
N ALA A 498 -11.25 28.32 8.77
CA ALA A 498 -11.05 29.01 7.50
C ALA A 498 -11.11 27.98 6.34
N LEU A 499 -11.96 28.26 5.35
CA LEU A 499 -11.98 27.49 4.10
C LEU A 499 -10.58 27.54 3.48
N LEU A 500 -10.02 26.37 3.15
CA LEU A 500 -8.76 26.29 2.41
C LEU A 500 -8.89 27.06 1.10
N ASP A 501 -7.97 27.99 0.88
CA ASP A 501 -7.92 28.82 -0.32
C ASP A 501 -7.82 27.94 -1.58
N ILE A 502 -8.48 28.35 -2.66
CA ILE A 502 -8.40 27.71 -3.99
C ILE A 502 -6.94 27.56 -4.42
N ALA A 503 -6.10 28.55 -4.07
CA ALA A 503 -4.67 28.52 -4.34
C ALA A 503 -3.94 27.36 -3.64
N LEU A 504 -4.37 26.96 -2.44
CA LEU A 504 -3.82 25.78 -1.76
C LEU A 504 -4.44 24.51 -2.31
N ARG A 505 -5.74 24.54 -2.60
CA ARG A 505 -6.46 23.38 -3.12
C ARG A 505 -5.84 22.81 -4.40
N ARG A 506 -5.29 23.66 -5.28
CA ARG A 506 -4.63 23.24 -6.52
C ARG A 506 -3.22 22.67 -6.34
N ARG A 507 -2.63 22.79 -5.13
CA ARG A 507 -1.23 22.42 -4.84
C ARG A 507 -1.10 21.23 -3.92
N PHE A 508 -2.21 20.80 -3.33
CA PHE A 508 -2.32 19.58 -2.53
C PHE A 508 -3.21 18.58 -3.24
N ASN A 509 -2.83 17.31 -3.20
CA ASN A 509 -3.74 16.21 -3.47
C ASN A 509 -4.64 16.00 -2.25
N PHE A 510 -5.94 15.85 -2.45
CA PHE A 510 -6.90 15.65 -1.36
C PHE A 510 -7.37 14.19 -1.37
N GLU A 511 -7.04 13.45 -0.32
CA GLU A 511 -7.46 12.07 -0.14
C GLU A 511 -8.48 11.97 0.99
N GLU A 512 -9.67 11.51 0.64
CA GLU A 512 -10.76 11.38 1.58
C GLU A 512 -10.68 10.06 2.36
N ILE A 513 -10.75 10.14 3.68
CA ILE A 513 -10.74 9.00 4.60
C ILE A 513 -12.10 8.91 5.30
N MET A 514 -12.95 8.04 4.78
CA MET A 514 -14.27 7.72 5.34
C MET A 514 -14.20 6.55 6.34
N PRO A 515 -15.24 6.36 7.18
CA PRO A 515 -15.28 5.22 8.09
C PRO A 515 -15.19 3.88 7.35
N ASP A 516 -14.28 3.02 7.80
CA ASP A 516 -14.17 1.65 7.33
C ASP A 516 -14.86 0.71 8.33
N TYR A 517 -16.04 0.23 7.95
CA TYR A 517 -16.87 -0.64 8.78
C TYR A 517 -16.37 -2.07 8.84
N ASP A 518 -15.56 -2.51 7.87
CA ASP A 518 -15.09 -3.90 7.81
C ASP A 518 -14.02 -4.20 8.87
N LEU A 519 -13.40 -3.15 9.43
CA LEU A 519 -12.52 -3.21 10.60
C LEU A 519 -13.25 -3.57 11.91
N LEU A 520 -14.59 -3.53 11.92
CA LEU A 520 -15.40 -3.82 13.10
C LEU A 520 -15.96 -5.24 13.06
N SER A 521 -15.98 -5.88 14.22
CA SER A 521 -16.43 -7.26 14.45
C SER A 521 -17.74 -7.32 15.26
N ILE A 522 -18.24 -8.53 15.46
CA ILE A 522 -19.37 -8.81 16.35
C ILE A 522 -18.82 -9.03 17.76
N VAL A 523 -19.37 -8.32 18.74
CA VAL A 523 -18.98 -8.41 20.17
C VAL A 523 -20.21 -8.71 21.01
N ASP A 524 -20.19 -9.77 21.81
CA ASP A 524 -21.30 -10.20 22.66
C ASP A 524 -22.68 -10.26 21.95
N GLY A 525 -22.67 -10.67 20.67
CA GLY A 525 -23.87 -10.76 19.84
C GLY A 525 -24.41 -9.41 19.35
N ILE A 526 -23.64 -8.32 19.47
CA ILE A 526 -23.92 -7.01 18.87
C ILE A 526 -23.08 -6.86 17.61
N ASP A 527 -23.73 -6.66 16.46
CA ASP A 527 -23.09 -6.39 15.18
C ASP A 527 -22.69 -4.91 15.09
N ILE A 528 -21.48 -4.60 15.57
CA ILE A 528 -20.97 -3.22 15.64
C ILE A 528 -20.86 -2.60 14.25
N ARG A 529 -20.52 -3.41 13.24
CA ARG A 529 -20.46 -2.99 11.84
C ARG A 529 -21.81 -2.45 11.37
N LYS A 530 -22.88 -3.24 11.51
CA LYS A 530 -24.24 -2.80 11.12
C LYS A 530 -24.73 -1.63 11.96
N MET A 531 -24.42 -1.63 13.25
CA MET A 531 -24.80 -0.56 14.17
C MET A 531 -24.21 0.79 13.75
N LEU A 532 -22.89 0.85 13.55
CA LEU A 532 -22.22 2.09 13.15
C LEU A 532 -22.64 2.53 11.74
N TYR A 533 -22.77 1.60 10.80
CA TYR A 533 -23.28 1.89 9.46
C TYR A 533 -24.66 2.53 9.49
N THR A 534 -25.57 1.99 10.30
CA THR A 534 -26.95 2.48 10.43
C THR A 534 -26.99 3.86 11.09
N ILE A 535 -26.20 4.07 12.16
CA ILE A 535 -26.04 5.39 12.79
C ILE A 535 -25.54 6.41 11.76
N ASN A 536 -24.48 6.08 11.03
CA ASN A 536 -23.88 6.98 10.04
C ASN A 536 -24.82 7.30 8.88
N LYS A 537 -25.63 6.35 8.41
CA LYS A 537 -26.66 6.61 7.39
C LYS A 537 -27.73 7.59 7.88
N ARG A 538 -28.11 7.51 9.16
CA ARG A 538 -29.06 8.46 9.76
C ARG A 538 -28.45 9.84 9.98
N ILE A 539 -27.17 9.91 10.38
CA ILE A 539 -26.44 11.18 10.48
C ILE A 539 -26.35 11.84 9.10
N GLU A 540 -25.93 11.10 8.08
CA GLU A 540 -25.79 11.61 6.71
C GLU A 540 -27.12 12.18 6.18
N PHE A 541 -28.25 11.56 6.52
CA PHE A 541 -29.58 12.03 6.13
C PHE A 541 -30.05 13.27 6.92
N LEU A 542 -29.82 13.30 8.24
CA LEU A 542 -30.32 14.38 9.11
C LEU A 542 -29.37 15.58 9.19
N TYR A 543 -28.13 15.42 8.74
CA TYR A 543 -27.08 16.42 8.86
C TYR A 543 -26.24 16.51 7.60
N ASP A 544 -25.12 15.79 7.51
CA ASP A 544 -24.31 15.66 6.29
C ASP A 544 -23.30 14.49 6.42
N ARG A 545 -22.54 14.27 5.35
CA ARG A 545 -21.51 13.22 5.27
C ARG A 545 -20.24 13.51 6.08
N ASP A 546 -19.97 14.77 6.44
CA ASP A 546 -18.74 15.19 7.11
C ASP A 546 -18.77 14.95 8.62
N HIS A 547 -19.96 14.69 9.17
CA HIS A 547 -20.19 14.40 10.59
C HIS A 547 -20.46 12.93 10.89
N VAL A 548 -20.25 12.02 9.93
CA VAL A 548 -20.35 10.59 10.23
C VAL A 548 -19.29 10.18 11.26
N ILE A 549 -19.58 9.16 12.06
CA ILE A 549 -18.70 8.72 13.15
C ILE A 549 -17.72 7.68 12.61
N GLY A 550 -16.43 7.91 12.84
CA GLY A 550 -15.39 6.96 12.45
C GLY A 550 -15.29 5.72 13.34
N GLN A 551 -14.70 4.66 12.80
CA GLN A 551 -14.55 3.36 13.45
C GLN A 551 -13.64 3.39 14.69
N ALA A 552 -12.73 4.38 14.81
CA ALA A 552 -11.74 4.42 15.90
C ALA A 552 -12.36 4.46 17.30
N TYR A 553 -13.59 4.97 17.45
CA TYR A 553 -14.30 4.96 18.74
C TYR A 553 -14.61 3.54 19.23
N LEU A 554 -14.74 2.57 18.31
CA LEU A 554 -15.24 1.22 18.55
C LEU A 554 -14.21 0.13 18.26
N LEU A 555 -12.97 0.46 17.84
CA LEU A 555 -11.94 -0.54 17.53
C LEU A 555 -11.44 -1.32 18.75
N ALA A 556 -11.45 -0.69 19.93
CA ALA A 556 -10.87 -1.24 21.16
C ALA A 556 -11.92 -1.81 22.13
N VAL A 557 -13.15 -2.07 21.67
CA VAL A 557 -14.20 -2.65 22.52
C VAL A 557 -14.11 -4.17 22.47
N GLU A 558 -14.06 -4.81 23.64
CA GLU A 558 -13.91 -6.27 23.74
C GLU A 558 -15.18 -6.94 24.28
N ASN A 559 -15.99 -6.19 25.02
CA ASN A 559 -17.24 -6.67 25.61
C ASN A 559 -18.34 -5.60 25.56
N ILE A 560 -19.55 -5.99 25.92
CA ILE A 560 -20.72 -5.10 25.90
C ILE A 560 -20.60 -3.87 26.81
N ASN A 561 -19.94 -3.99 27.97
CA ASN A 561 -19.80 -2.86 28.88
C ASN A 561 -18.91 -1.78 28.24
N ASP A 562 -17.88 -2.17 27.49
CA ASP A 562 -17.04 -1.23 26.74
C ASP A 562 -17.87 -0.46 25.72
N ILE A 563 -18.77 -1.14 25.00
CA ILE A 563 -19.69 -0.50 24.03
C ILE A 563 -20.57 0.51 24.76
N VAL A 564 -21.19 0.13 25.88
CA VAL A 564 -22.03 1.05 26.67
C VAL A 564 -21.23 2.26 27.16
N VAL A 565 -20.00 2.05 27.63
CA VAL A 565 -19.10 3.13 28.07
C VAL A 565 -18.76 4.06 26.91
N VAL A 566 -18.41 3.53 25.74
CA VAL A 566 -18.13 4.33 24.53
C VAL A 566 -19.36 5.13 24.11
N PHE A 567 -20.55 4.53 24.14
CA PHE A 567 -21.79 5.22 23.80
C PHE A 567 -22.06 6.40 24.75
N ARG A 568 -21.96 6.16 26.06
CA ARG A 568 -22.24 7.19 27.08
C ARG A 568 -21.21 8.31 27.12
N SER A 569 -19.93 7.98 26.94
CA SER A 569 -18.83 8.93 27.12
C SER A 569 -18.39 9.62 25.83
N LYS A 570 -18.65 9.03 24.66
CA LYS A 570 -18.15 9.53 23.37
C LYS A 570 -19.26 9.73 22.33
N ILE A 571 -19.99 8.68 21.96
CA ILE A 571 -20.93 8.75 20.82
C ILE A 571 -22.14 9.63 21.12
N ILE A 572 -22.83 9.43 22.24
CA ILE A 572 -24.02 10.21 22.58
C ILE A 572 -23.68 11.69 22.79
N PRO A 573 -22.63 12.06 23.57
CA PRO A 573 -22.21 13.45 23.67
C PRO A 573 -21.88 14.09 22.32
N LEU A 574 -21.19 13.37 21.42
CA LEU A 574 -20.87 13.84 20.07
C LEU A 574 -22.14 14.11 19.24
N LEU A 575 -23.11 13.19 19.28
CA LEU A 575 -24.40 13.38 18.63
C LEU A 575 -25.15 14.59 19.22
N GLN A 576 -25.13 14.76 20.55
CA GLN A 576 -25.74 15.93 21.18
C GLN A 576 -25.08 17.23 20.69
N GLU A 577 -23.76 17.26 20.52
CA GLU A 577 -23.07 18.44 19.98
C GLU A 577 -23.45 18.71 18.52
N TYR A 578 -23.45 17.68 17.66
CA TYR A 578 -23.82 17.81 16.24
C TYR A 578 -25.24 18.36 16.04
N PHE A 579 -26.16 17.98 16.91
CA PHE A 579 -27.56 18.38 16.82
C PHE A 579 -27.95 19.47 17.82
N TYR A 580 -26.98 20.23 18.37
CA TYR A 580 -27.24 21.35 19.29
C TYR A 580 -28.14 20.98 20.49
N TYR A 581 -27.92 19.78 21.05
CA TYR A 581 -28.69 19.15 22.13
C TYR A 581 -30.16 18.85 21.79
N ASP A 582 -30.50 18.74 20.50
CA ASP A 582 -31.79 18.22 20.04
C ASP A 582 -31.88 16.70 20.25
N SER A 583 -32.28 16.31 21.46
CA SER A 583 -32.44 14.91 21.87
C SER A 583 -33.46 14.14 21.01
N GLU A 584 -34.40 14.81 20.33
CA GLU A 584 -35.33 14.13 19.41
C GLU A 584 -34.56 13.54 18.22
N LYS A 585 -33.71 14.35 17.58
CA LYS A 585 -32.84 13.89 16.48
C LYS A 585 -31.85 12.82 16.93
N VAL A 586 -31.27 12.98 18.13
CA VAL A 586 -30.40 11.95 18.71
C VAL A 586 -31.16 10.62 18.86
N GLY A 587 -32.40 10.66 19.32
CA GLY A 587 -33.25 9.46 19.41
C GLY A 587 -33.52 8.82 18.03
N LEU A 588 -33.85 9.62 17.02
CA LEU A 588 -34.03 9.12 15.65
C LEU A 588 -32.78 8.41 15.11
N ILE A 589 -31.58 8.94 15.40
CA ILE A 589 -30.30 8.33 15.00
C ILE A 589 -30.06 7.00 15.73
N LEU A 590 -30.42 6.93 17.01
CA LEU A 590 -30.27 5.76 17.86
C LEU A 590 -31.44 4.75 17.76
N GLY A 591 -32.22 4.79 16.68
CA GLY A 591 -33.22 3.76 16.35
C GLY A 591 -34.66 4.12 16.68
N GLY A 592 -34.90 5.21 17.41
CA GLY A 592 -36.25 5.68 17.70
C GLY A 592 -36.39 6.34 19.07
N ILE A 593 -37.64 6.66 19.42
CA ILE A 593 -37.98 7.37 20.65
C ILE A 593 -39.06 6.60 21.39
N GLY A 594 -38.73 6.17 22.60
CA GLY A 594 -39.62 5.49 23.52
C GLY A 594 -40.70 6.39 24.10
N ARG A 595 -41.81 5.79 24.53
CA ARG A 595 -42.91 6.50 25.22
C ARG A 595 -42.59 6.82 26.67
N ASN A 596 -41.69 6.06 27.30
CA ASN A 596 -41.22 6.22 28.67
C ASN A 596 -39.88 5.47 28.85
N GLU A 597 -39.26 5.57 30.03
CA GLU A 597 -37.94 4.98 30.33
C GLU A 597 -37.89 3.44 30.24
N LYS A 598 -39.02 2.73 30.26
CA LYS A 598 -39.05 1.26 30.16
C LYS A 598 -39.15 0.74 28.71
N ASP A 599 -39.26 1.64 27.74
CA ASP A 599 -39.37 1.29 26.32
C ASP A 599 -38.05 0.75 25.75
N LYS A 600 -38.05 0.16 24.55
CA LYS A 600 -36.88 -0.49 23.95
C LYS A 600 -35.83 0.45 23.34
N TYR A 601 -36.05 1.76 23.40
CA TYR A 601 -35.18 2.77 22.79
C TYR A 601 -34.34 3.50 23.84
N ILE A 602 -33.13 3.92 23.46
CA ILE A 602 -32.20 4.66 24.34
C ILE A 602 -32.75 6.04 24.73
N VAL A 603 -33.50 6.68 23.83
CA VAL A 603 -34.13 7.99 24.06
C VAL A 603 -35.62 7.78 24.28
N TYR A 604 -36.21 8.47 25.26
CA TYR A 604 -37.64 8.38 25.57
C TYR A 604 -38.26 9.75 25.86
N LYS A 605 -39.59 9.82 25.71
CA LYS A 605 -40.39 11.00 26.06
C LYS A 605 -40.71 11.01 27.55
N GLU A 606 -40.46 12.15 28.19
CA GLU A 606 -40.91 12.47 29.54
C GLU A 606 -41.90 13.63 29.45
N LYS A 607 -43.13 13.42 29.91
CA LYS A 607 -44.16 14.45 29.92
C LYS A 607 -44.09 15.21 31.24
N LEU A 608 -43.67 16.48 31.17
CA LEU A 608 -43.69 17.39 32.30
C LEU A 608 -45.06 18.05 32.40
N ILE A 609 -45.78 17.74 33.46
CA ILE A 609 -47.10 18.30 33.75
C ILE A 609 -46.90 19.47 34.72
N ALA A 610 -47.23 20.68 34.27
CA ALA A 610 -47.01 21.90 35.05
C ALA A 610 -47.71 21.87 36.42
N SER A 611 -48.91 21.29 36.50
CA SER A 611 -49.67 21.15 37.75
C SER A 611 -49.04 20.19 38.76
N GLU A 612 -48.19 19.26 38.33
CA GLU A 612 -47.44 18.35 39.21
C GLU A 612 -46.16 18.99 39.73
N LEU A 613 -45.57 19.90 38.95
CA LEU A 613 -44.30 20.56 39.26
C LEU A 613 -44.47 21.85 40.09
N PHE A 614 -45.54 22.60 39.86
CA PHE A 614 -45.77 23.90 40.49
C PHE A 614 -47.04 23.87 41.33
N LYS A 615 -46.90 24.03 42.66
CA LYS A 615 -48.00 23.97 43.65
C LYS A 615 -48.99 25.15 43.63
N ASN A 616 -48.84 26.12 42.72
CA ASN A 616 -49.65 27.35 42.69
C ASN A 616 -50.77 27.29 41.63
N ASN A 617 -51.95 27.82 41.97
CA ASN A 617 -53.19 27.77 41.16
C ASN A 617 -53.11 28.37 39.74
N ASN A 618 -52.03 29.09 39.40
CA ASN A 618 -51.83 29.63 38.04
C ASN A 618 -51.11 28.64 37.10
N ALA A 619 -50.62 27.50 37.60
CA ALA A 619 -49.90 26.49 36.81
C ALA A 619 -50.82 25.59 35.98
N SER A 620 -52.13 25.56 36.26
CA SER A 620 -53.14 24.79 35.53
C SER A 620 -53.41 25.31 34.11
N ILE A 621 -52.93 26.53 33.78
CA ILE A 621 -53.08 27.16 32.47
C ILE A 621 -51.88 26.84 31.55
N MET A 622 -50.77 26.33 32.10
CA MET A 622 -49.57 26.00 31.32
C MET A 622 -49.72 24.62 30.65
N GLU A 623 -49.49 24.58 29.34
CA GLU A 623 -49.47 23.33 28.57
C GLU A 623 -48.35 22.39 29.05
N SER A 624 -48.63 21.08 29.01
CA SER A 624 -47.62 20.07 29.31
C SER A 624 -46.48 20.10 28.30
N LYS A 625 -45.24 20.09 28.77
CA LYS A 625 -44.06 20.03 27.91
C LYS A 625 -43.59 18.59 27.74
N VAL A 626 -43.15 18.23 26.54
CA VAL A 626 -42.47 16.95 26.30
C VAL A 626 -40.97 17.22 26.30
N ASN A 627 -40.26 16.53 27.18
CA ASN A 627 -38.80 16.44 27.16
C ASN A 627 -38.37 15.10 26.56
N TYR A 628 -37.20 15.10 25.94
CA TYR A 628 -36.56 13.90 25.41
C TYR A 628 -35.35 13.56 26.27
N CYS A 629 -35.42 12.42 26.95
CA CYS A 629 -34.46 12.00 27.95
C CYS A 629 -33.67 10.78 27.43
N ILE A 630 -32.38 10.75 27.73
CA ILE A 630 -31.49 9.61 27.41
C ILE A 630 -31.42 8.73 28.66
N LYS A 631 -31.58 7.42 28.48
CA LYS A 631 -31.46 6.47 29.59
C LYS A 631 -30.08 6.52 30.22
N GLN A 632 -30.06 6.42 31.55
CA GLN A 632 -28.81 6.29 32.28
C GLN A 632 -28.20 4.91 32.03
N ASN A 633 -28.97 3.83 32.09
CA ASN A 633 -28.44 2.49 31.84
C ASN A 633 -28.91 1.99 30.48
N ILE A 634 -27.95 1.78 29.57
CA ILE A 634 -28.19 1.25 28.23
C ILE A 634 -28.02 -0.26 28.27
N SER A 635 -29.03 -1.00 27.82
CA SER A 635 -29.01 -2.47 27.74
C SER A 635 -28.52 -2.98 26.39
N SER A 636 -28.16 -4.28 26.33
CA SER A 636 -27.82 -4.98 25.08
C SER A 636 -28.90 -4.90 24.03
N GLU A 637 -30.15 -5.06 24.46
CA GLU A 637 -31.31 -5.06 23.58
C GLU A 637 -31.53 -3.68 22.97
N GLU A 638 -31.34 -2.61 23.75
CA GLU A 638 -31.44 -1.23 23.26
C GLU A 638 -30.36 -0.91 22.22
N LEU A 639 -29.13 -1.43 22.39
CA LEU A 639 -28.07 -1.30 21.38
C LEU A 639 -28.40 -2.06 20.10
N LYS A 640 -29.00 -3.25 20.19
CA LYS A 640 -29.45 -4.04 19.03
C LYS A 640 -30.56 -3.34 18.25
N ASN A 641 -31.53 -2.76 18.95
CA ASN A 641 -32.62 -1.99 18.36
C ASN A 641 -32.16 -0.75 17.55
N ILE A 642 -30.87 -0.37 17.60
CA ILE A 642 -30.34 0.68 16.74
C ILE A 642 -30.38 0.23 15.27
N TYR A 643 -30.10 -1.03 14.97
CA TYR A 643 -29.90 -1.54 13.60
C TYR A 643 -30.80 -2.71 13.19
N GLU A 644 -31.55 -3.28 14.13
CA GLU A 644 -32.70 -4.15 13.86
C GLU A 644 -33.93 -3.32 13.44
#